data_AF-A0A0P7B6T8-F1
#
_entry.id   AF-A0A0P7B6T8-F1
#
_cell.length_a   1.000
_cell.length_b   1.000
_cell.length_c   1.000
_cell.angle_alpha   90.00
_cell.angle_beta   90.00
_cell.angle_gamma   90.00
#
_symmetry.space_group_name_H-M   'P 1'
#
loop_
_entity.id
_entity.type
_entity.pdbx_description
1 polymer ?
#
loop_
_entity_poly.entity_id
_entity_poly.type
_entity_poly.pdbx_seq_one_letter_code
_entity_poly.pdbx_strand_id
1 'polypeptide(L)'
;MATPQQNPDRYLQNSVQDLLSLKGRTVVITGGARGLGLAFALAVAEVGGNVAILDAAEKPHEHFYKIQKDFDVKLEFYRITAAGICPDEPFLERSPESVARCMNINVLGTYYSAQLAAAQMDKQEPTDFNPRGGSIVLIASIAAHVASKGQNTSDYCASKGAVVSLAKALGVELAAKGIRVNSISPGYMTTDMTLDLCKRMSHLGDIMNNEPPMRRMGDRTDLKVPIVYLLSNASAYHTSCKGKKTSAMPASSSGTSRRKHVTTACVSCRESKIKCDGGSPICSNCKNKGKDCRYQAGDDKRKLSLRVAIELLSGRIEQLCNFIHENSLQPPPMPEDEQAALVKVLGHLKLTHTYANKDASAKTQSNATASPNQSPGQNNEAEPSPADPEQNGESVPAAPLMTSGSLATWDKVGDNMPLSASSTSKQTGNNPPVAEDVHLLGQPTPEDHVAITIPPPNWIWNNPEAPGLSFQPTFPLDAGALGDMLNFPTTGSDDMRDVIRLPSGPENPEDGVSDTESTEALVDQLSERIGSLQIGPGGQVRYYGPTSNFNLVEMPVPDNFTVHRTIRNDGQEYLDRLGMGKAVPFELEEHLINLYFTWQDPAFHVVNRAMFEAAKAGWIEHEEDTPYYSEALQNAICSLGAAFETRHHPTFVTFPKSLSDFFADRAKALLEIELDCPCVATVQAMVVLSSHDIGCKRDARGWLFSGMAMRLAFDLALHVDLSRHVAKKSITQAEADLRRDVFWGAYTVDHMWSFYLGRPFRINMEDVTVAKPSGDTRPESAGQWIPYVTPRSFEEHTPLPDYTNELHRQRVLLGEIMAPLGYALYGSLRIPPNSLQEMNVVTVEALLNWQADLPSVLQIDLDDRETQYLPHVILLHPPQGPGSSHARMMCVESAHAIAKLLQIYEIRYALRRMNIQGVGIACSAALLLIFANVTNFKQCTNTDVGLHLSACFRALDEFGNTWESSKRAKDFLVLLQRQWELRGRSARGRRSSPSDSQDYQLSRKRTRSSIDESRARGHELQEMSPPWPVQGFPAAPTGPVDMDIGTDLDWIFTGDTYPLP
;
A
#
# COMPACT_ATOMS: atom_id res chain seq x y z
N MET A 1 11.46 -40.61 -7.59
CA MET A 1 12.46 -40.38 -8.66
C MET A 1 13.67 -39.71 -8.03
N ALA A 2 14.89 -39.98 -8.48
CA ALA A 2 16.07 -39.26 -7.98
C ALA A 2 16.00 -37.77 -8.37
N THR A 3 16.27 -36.89 -7.42
CA THR A 3 16.47 -35.45 -7.68
C THR A 3 17.75 -35.31 -8.51
N PRO A 4 17.73 -34.68 -9.69
CA PRO A 4 18.95 -34.48 -10.47
C PRO A 4 19.89 -33.58 -9.67
N GLN A 5 21.11 -34.04 -9.41
CA GLN A 5 22.14 -33.24 -8.75
C GLN A 5 22.36 -31.95 -9.54
N GLN A 6 22.14 -30.81 -8.89
CA GLN A 6 22.35 -29.51 -9.52
C GLN A 6 23.86 -29.25 -9.61
N ASN A 7 24.44 -29.50 -10.78
CA ASN A 7 25.81 -29.08 -11.07
C ASN A 7 25.86 -27.54 -11.13
N PRO A 8 26.54 -26.85 -10.18
CA PRO A 8 26.61 -25.40 -10.17
C PRO A 8 27.36 -24.85 -11.39
N ASP A 9 28.34 -25.58 -11.91
CA ASP A 9 29.23 -25.16 -13.00
C ASP A 9 28.64 -25.37 -14.40
N ARG A 10 27.36 -25.74 -14.49
CA ARG A 10 26.64 -25.92 -15.78
C ARG A 10 26.66 -24.66 -16.67
N TYR A 11 26.87 -23.47 -16.08
CA TYR A 11 27.03 -22.21 -16.83
C TYR A 11 28.30 -22.18 -17.70
N LEU A 12 29.33 -22.97 -17.38
CA LEU A 12 30.56 -23.09 -18.19
C LEU A 12 30.38 -24.00 -19.42
N GLN A 13 29.32 -24.81 -19.45
CA GLN A 13 29.14 -25.88 -20.44
C GLN A 13 28.30 -25.49 -21.66
N ASN A 14 27.71 -24.29 -21.68
CA ASN A 14 26.75 -23.86 -22.70
C ASN A 14 27.03 -22.41 -23.10
N SER A 15 27.26 -22.11 -24.39
CA SER A 15 27.41 -20.72 -24.82
C SER A 15 26.07 -19.98 -24.83
N VAL A 16 26.12 -18.65 -24.87
CA VAL A 16 24.91 -17.81 -25.00
C VAL A 16 24.18 -18.11 -26.32
N GLN A 17 24.91 -18.47 -27.36
CA GLN A 17 24.40 -18.88 -28.66
C GLN A 17 23.65 -20.22 -28.57
N ASP A 18 24.20 -21.21 -27.86
CA ASP A 18 23.54 -22.51 -27.66
C ASP A 18 22.25 -22.35 -26.85
N LEU A 19 22.29 -21.53 -25.79
CA LEU A 19 21.13 -21.24 -24.95
C LEU A 19 19.99 -20.52 -25.70
N LEU A 20 20.31 -19.72 -26.72
CA LEU A 20 19.35 -19.02 -27.57
C LEU A 20 18.89 -19.84 -28.80
N SER A 21 19.54 -20.96 -29.10
CA SER A 21 19.20 -21.78 -30.26
C SER A 21 17.80 -22.40 -30.14
N LEU A 22 17.12 -22.53 -31.28
CA LEU A 22 15.88 -23.31 -31.43
C LEU A 22 16.07 -24.49 -32.40
N LYS A 23 17.32 -24.86 -32.73
CA LYS A 23 17.61 -25.98 -33.64
C LYS A 23 16.91 -27.26 -33.18
N GLY A 24 16.25 -27.94 -34.12
CA GLY A 24 15.49 -29.16 -33.85
C GLY A 24 14.10 -28.94 -33.20
N ARG A 25 13.75 -27.72 -32.81
CA ARG A 25 12.41 -27.38 -32.30
C ARG A 25 11.47 -26.96 -33.42
N THR A 26 10.17 -27.02 -33.16
CA THR A 26 9.12 -26.45 -34.04
C THR A 26 8.27 -25.48 -33.23
N VAL A 27 8.12 -24.25 -33.72
CA VAL A 27 7.33 -23.19 -33.07
C VAL A 27 6.05 -22.96 -33.88
N VAL A 28 4.91 -23.03 -33.20
CA VAL A 28 3.60 -22.72 -33.77
C VAL A 28 3.28 -21.24 -33.53
N ILE A 29 2.94 -20.49 -34.59
CA ILE A 29 2.73 -19.03 -34.52
C ILE A 29 1.36 -18.66 -35.07
N THR A 30 0.45 -18.28 -34.17
CA THR A 30 -0.87 -17.70 -34.49
C THR A 30 -0.74 -16.25 -34.97
N GLY A 31 -1.43 -15.88 -36.06
CA GLY A 31 -1.36 -14.54 -36.65
C GLY A 31 -0.05 -14.27 -37.40
N GLY A 32 0.59 -15.32 -37.91
CA GLY A 32 1.93 -15.25 -38.52
C GLY A 32 2.01 -14.80 -39.97
N ALA A 33 0.89 -14.63 -40.70
CA ALA A 33 0.94 -14.31 -42.13
C ALA A 33 1.57 -12.94 -42.46
N ARG A 34 1.56 -12.01 -41.50
CA ARG A 34 2.00 -10.61 -41.64
C ARG A 34 2.35 -9.99 -40.28
N GLY A 35 2.52 -8.66 -40.24
CA GLY A 35 2.68 -7.90 -39.00
C GLY A 35 3.85 -8.38 -38.13
N LEU A 36 3.59 -8.51 -36.82
CA LEU A 36 4.55 -9.01 -35.82
C LEU A 36 4.76 -10.52 -35.90
N GLY A 37 3.71 -11.30 -36.17
CA GLY A 37 3.82 -12.77 -36.20
C GLY A 37 4.81 -13.27 -37.27
N LEU A 38 4.83 -12.61 -38.44
CA LEU A 38 5.82 -12.89 -39.48
C LEU A 38 7.26 -12.52 -39.06
N ALA A 39 7.43 -11.50 -38.23
CA ALA A 39 8.74 -11.14 -37.69
C ALA A 39 9.20 -12.11 -36.59
N PHE A 40 8.26 -12.73 -35.86
CA PHE A 40 8.55 -13.84 -34.95
C PHE A 40 8.92 -15.11 -35.72
N ALA A 41 8.24 -15.41 -36.84
CA ALA A 41 8.61 -16.51 -37.73
C ALA A 41 10.04 -16.36 -38.27
N LEU A 42 10.40 -15.15 -38.74
CA LEU A 42 11.78 -14.82 -39.14
C LEU A 42 12.77 -14.99 -37.99
N ALA A 43 12.46 -14.47 -36.79
CA ALA A 43 13.36 -14.56 -35.63
C ALA A 43 13.60 -16.00 -35.15
N VAL A 44 12.60 -16.89 -35.29
CA VAL A 44 12.75 -18.32 -34.96
C VAL A 44 13.59 -19.05 -36.02
N ALA A 45 13.37 -18.76 -37.31
CA ALA A 45 14.16 -19.33 -38.40
C ALA A 45 15.64 -18.93 -38.33
N GLU A 46 15.93 -17.67 -37.99
CA GLU A 46 17.30 -17.14 -37.78
C GLU A 46 18.10 -17.90 -36.71
N VAL A 47 17.44 -18.55 -35.75
CA VAL A 47 18.09 -19.39 -34.72
C VAL A 47 17.86 -20.90 -34.93
N GLY A 48 17.50 -21.29 -36.15
CA GLY A 48 17.39 -22.69 -36.60
C GLY A 48 16.09 -23.42 -36.21
N GLY A 49 15.07 -22.71 -35.72
CA GLY A 49 13.79 -23.31 -35.38
C GLY A 49 12.87 -23.48 -36.59
N ASN A 50 12.21 -24.63 -36.69
CA ASN A 50 11.12 -24.83 -37.66
C ASN A 50 9.89 -24.02 -37.24
N VAL A 51 9.06 -23.60 -38.19
CA VAL A 51 7.90 -22.74 -37.93
C VAL A 51 6.65 -23.25 -38.65
N ALA A 52 5.55 -23.39 -37.89
CA ALA A 52 4.21 -23.61 -38.43
C ALA A 52 3.36 -22.35 -38.18
N ILE A 53 2.93 -21.69 -39.26
CA ILE A 53 2.10 -20.49 -39.18
C ILE A 53 0.62 -20.86 -39.24
N LEU A 54 -0.14 -20.34 -38.27
CA LEU A 54 -1.59 -20.47 -38.18
C LEU A 54 -2.22 -19.09 -38.38
N ASP A 55 -2.95 -18.85 -39.47
CA ASP A 55 -3.52 -17.52 -39.76
C ASP A 55 -4.83 -17.61 -40.55
N ALA A 56 -5.70 -16.61 -40.41
CA ALA A 56 -6.96 -16.53 -41.15
C ALA A 56 -6.79 -16.00 -42.59
N ALA A 57 -5.63 -15.39 -42.89
CA ALA A 57 -5.28 -14.95 -44.24
C ALA A 57 -5.29 -16.10 -45.25
N GLU A 58 -5.68 -15.81 -46.50
CA GLU A 58 -5.71 -16.82 -47.56
C GLU A 58 -4.32 -17.25 -48.03
N LYS A 59 -3.35 -16.31 -47.99
CA LYS A 59 -1.94 -16.52 -48.35
C LYS A 59 -1.06 -15.72 -47.39
N PRO A 60 0.14 -16.20 -47.04
CA PRO A 60 1.10 -15.43 -46.27
C PRO A 60 1.72 -14.32 -47.13
N HIS A 61 2.24 -13.27 -46.47
CA HIS A 61 3.00 -12.20 -47.12
C HIS A 61 4.28 -12.75 -47.77
N GLU A 62 4.72 -12.17 -48.90
CA GLU A 62 5.80 -12.70 -49.76
C GLU A 62 7.10 -13.08 -49.02
N HIS A 63 7.42 -12.36 -47.94
CA HIS A 63 8.60 -12.62 -47.12
C HIS A 63 8.60 -13.99 -46.45
N PHE A 64 7.44 -14.65 -46.29
CA PHE A 64 7.34 -16.06 -45.90
C PHE A 64 8.14 -16.97 -46.84
N TYR A 65 7.99 -16.79 -48.15
CA TYR A 65 8.73 -17.56 -49.17
C TYR A 65 10.20 -17.14 -49.31
N LYS A 66 10.65 -16.12 -48.57
CA LYS A 66 12.06 -15.76 -48.41
C LYS A 66 12.66 -16.50 -47.21
N ILE A 67 11.97 -16.52 -46.06
CA ILE A 67 12.40 -17.26 -44.86
C ILE A 67 12.77 -18.72 -45.17
N GLN A 68 11.96 -19.44 -45.97
CA GLN A 68 12.24 -20.84 -46.35
C GLN A 68 13.42 -21.02 -47.33
N LYS A 69 13.92 -19.95 -47.96
CA LYS A 69 15.08 -19.96 -48.86
C LYS A 69 16.34 -19.46 -48.19
N ASP A 70 16.18 -18.49 -47.30
CA ASP A 70 17.27 -17.81 -46.60
C ASP A 70 17.75 -18.61 -45.38
N PHE A 71 16.93 -19.53 -44.85
CA PHE A 71 17.22 -20.37 -43.67
C PHE A 71 16.85 -21.84 -43.92
N ASP A 72 17.74 -22.77 -43.54
CA ASP A 72 17.54 -24.23 -43.63
C ASP A 72 16.62 -24.74 -42.51
N VAL A 73 15.34 -24.40 -42.60
CA VAL A 73 14.29 -24.77 -41.64
C VAL A 73 12.99 -25.16 -42.34
N LYS A 74 12.20 -26.06 -41.74
CA LYS A 74 10.85 -26.36 -42.21
C LYS A 74 9.93 -25.19 -41.88
N LEU A 75 9.25 -24.68 -42.90
CA LEU A 75 8.29 -23.57 -42.79
C LEU A 75 6.98 -23.97 -43.47
N GLU A 76 5.89 -23.99 -42.70
CA GLU A 76 4.56 -24.40 -43.19
C GLU A 76 3.49 -23.36 -42.85
N PHE A 77 2.43 -23.29 -43.66
CA PHE A 77 1.33 -22.33 -43.53
C PHE A 77 -0.02 -23.05 -43.54
N TYR A 78 -0.80 -22.85 -42.47
CA TYR A 78 -2.13 -23.40 -42.29
C TYR A 78 -3.16 -22.28 -42.15
N ARG A 79 -4.16 -22.27 -43.03
CA ARG A 79 -5.27 -21.32 -42.99
C ARG A 79 -6.29 -21.75 -41.94
N ILE A 80 -6.29 -21.11 -40.78
CA ILE A 80 -7.26 -21.34 -39.68
C ILE A 80 -7.70 -20.03 -39.02
N THR A 81 -8.77 -20.05 -38.23
CA THR A 81 -9.29 -18.85 -37.53
C THR A 81 -8.44 -18.43 -36.33
N ALA A 82 -7.23 -17.88 -36.58
CA ALA A 82 -6.24 -17.53 -35.57
C ALA A 82 -5.68 -16.10 -35.72
N ALA A 83 -6.43 -15.09 -35.27
CA ALA A 83 -5.95 -13.71 -35.11
C ALA A 83 -6.75 -12.96 -34.04
N GLY A 84 -6.07 -12.23 -33.14
CA GLY A 84 -6.72 -11.35 -32.17
C GLY A 84 -7.28 -10.08 -32.80
N ILE A 85 -8.38 -9.54 -32.25
CA ILE A 85 -9.04 -8.32 -32.73
C ILE A 85 -8.93 -7.16 -31.74
N CYS A 86 -8.91 -5.93 -32.25
CA CYS A 86 -8.91 -4.69 -31.47
C CYS A 86 -9.95 -3.72 -32.07
N PRO A 87 -11.25 -3.93 -31.80
CA PRO A 87 -12.29 -2.95 -32.13
C PRO A 87 -12.06 -1.64 -31.36
N ASP A 88 -12.46 -0.51 -31.96
CA ASP A 88 -12.21 0.86 -31.46
C ASP A 88 -13.52 1.66 -31.66
N GLU A 89 -14.41 1.60 -30.67
CA GLU A 89 -15.81 2.01 -30.75
C GLU A 89 -16.27 2.62 -29.41
N PRO A 90 -17.06 3.72 -29.38
CA PRO A 90 -17.45 4.37 -28.13
C PRO A 90 -18.16 3.44 -27.14
N PHE A 91 -17.83 3.56 -25.85
CA PHE A 91 -18.32 2.64 -24.81
C PHE A 91 -19.85 2.55 -24.72
N LEU A 92 -20.56 3.67 -24.94
CA LEU A 92 -22.02 3.74 -24.90
C LEU A 92 -22.71 3.26 -26.19
N GLU A 93 -21.95 3.05 -27.27
CA GLU A 93 -22.42 2.58 -28.58
C GLU A 93 -22.06 1.09 -28.82
N ARG A 94 -21.42 0.46 -27.84
CA ARG A 94 -20.76 -0.84 -27.95
C ARG A 94 -21.75 -2.00 -27.84
N SER A 95 -21.96 -2.75 -28.92
CA SER A 95 -22.91 -3.88 -28.91
C SER A 95 -22.42 -5.07 -28.06
N PRO A 96 -23.32 -5.80 -27.36
CA PRO A 96 -22.95 -6.98 -26.57
C PRO A 96 -22.26 -8.07 -27.40
N GLU A 97 -22.69 -8.28 -28.64
CA GLU A 97 -22.14 -9.27 -29.57
C GLU A 97 -20.70 -8.92 -29.95
N SER A 98 -20.39 -7.62 -30.09
CA SER A 98 -19.05 -7.14 -30.41
C SER A 98 -18.09 -7.29 -29.23
N VAL A 99 -18.56 -7.07 -27.99
CA VAL A 99 -17.80 -7.37 -26.75
C VAL A 99 -17.59 -8.87 -26.58
N ALA A 100 -18.64 -9.68 -26.74
CA ALA A 100 -18.57 -11.14 -26.67
C ALA A 100 -17.61 -11.70 -27.73
N ARG A 101 -17.67 -11.20 -28.97
CA ARG A 101 -16.72 -11.53 -30.05
C ARG A 101 -15.28 -11.18 -29.69
N CYS A 102 -15.05 -10.02 -29.06
CA CYS A 102 -13.73 -9.60 -28.59
C CYS A 102 -13.17 -10.57 -27.55
N MET A 103 -13.98 -10.94 -26.54
CA MET A 103 -13.59 -11.92 -25.50
C MET A 103 -13.39 -13.34 -26.06
N ASN A 104 -14.31 -13.83 -26.89
CA ASN A 104 -14.24 -15.17 -27.47
C ASN A 104 -12.98 -15.34 -28.34
N ILE A 105 -12.61 -14.32 -29.13
CA ILE A 105 -11.42 -14.38 -29.98
C ILE A 105 -10.14 -14.16 -29.16
N ASN A 106 -10.08 -13.11 -28.33
CA ASN A 106 -8.84 -12.73 -27.64
C ASN A 106 -8.53 -13.58 -26.41
N VAL A 107 -9.55 -14.08 -25.70
CA VAL A 107 -9.39 -14.85 -24.45
C VAL A 107 -9.58 -16.34 -24.70
N LEU A 108 -10.77 -16.77 -25.16
CA LEU A 108 -11.04 -18.20 -25.36
C LEU A 108 -10.19 -18.80 -26.49
N GLY A 109 -10.03 -18.08 -27.61
CA GLY A 109 -9.11 -18.47 -28.69
C GLY A 109 -7.66 -18.66 -28.22
N THR A 110 -7.17 -17.77 -27.36
CA THR A 110 -5.85 -17.90 -26.72
C THR A 110 -5.81 -19.10 -25.76
N TYR A 111 -6.85 -19.29 -24.95
CA TYR A 111 -6.96 -20.38 -23.99
C TYR A 111 -6.93 -21.76 -24.66
N TYR A 112 -7.81 -22.01 -25.64
CA TYR A 112 -7.87 -23.29 -26.34
C TYR A 112 -6.62 -23.55 -27.19
N SER A 113 -6.01 -22.51 -27.78
CA SER A 113 -4.71 -22.65 -28.46
C SER A 113 -3.60 -23.10 -27.49
N ALA A 114 -3.53 -22.49 -26.30
CA ALA A 114 -2.56 -22.87 -25.28
C ALA A 114 -2.84 -24.27 -24.70
N GLN A 115 -4.11 -24.63 -24.50
CA GLN A 115 -4.53 -25.96 -24.03
C GLN A 115 -4.14 -27.06 -25.03
N LEU A 116 -4.42 -26.87 -26.32
CA LEU A 116 -4.06 -27.83 -27.38
C LEU A 116 -2.53 -27.93 -27.55
N ALA A 117 -1.81 -26.81 -27.49
CA ALA A 117 -0.35 -26.81 -27.52
C ALA A 117 0.26 -27.56 -26.32
N ALA A 118 -0.21 -27.28 -25.11
CA ALA A 118 0.23 -27.97 -23.89
C ALA A 118 -0.08 -29.48 -23.94
N ALA A 119 -1.30 -29.85 -24.36
CA ALA A 119 -1.72 -31.25 -24.52
C ALA A 119 -0.98 -32.02 -25.63
N GLN A 120 -0.28 -31.32 -26.53
CA GLN A 120 0.63 -31.94 -27.50
C GLN A 120 2.06 -32.01 -26.99
N MET A 121 2.56 -30.98 -26.28
CA MET A 121 3.87 -31.00 -25.62
C MET A 121 3.94 -32.10 -24.54
N ASP A 122 2.86 -32.31 -23.79
CA ASP A 122 2.71 -33.33 -22.75
C ASP A 122 2.74 -34.78 -23.28
N LYS A 123 2.58 -34.96 -24.60
CA LYS A 123 2.67 -36.26 -25.31
C LYS A 123 4.02 -36.49 -25.99
N GLN A 124 4.90 -35.49 -26.00
CA GLN A 124 6.21 -35.60 -26.64
C GLN A 124 7.21 -36.20 -25.66
N GLU A 125 7.95 -37.22 -26.10
CA GLU A 125 9.04 -37.76 -25.30
C GLU A 125 10.16 -36.70 -25.12
N PRO A 126 10.88 -36.70 -23.98
CA PRO A 126 12.03 -35.84 -23.79
C PRO A 126 13.07 -36.00 -24.90
N THR A 127 13.65 -34.89 -25.33
CA THR A 127 14.74 -34.85 -26.32
C THR A 127 15.96 -34.19 -25.72
N ASP A 128 17.15 -34.39 -26.30
CA ASP A 128 18.40 -33.80 -25.81
C ASP A 128 18.32 -32.27 -25.66
N PHE A 129 17.59 -31.63 -26.58
CA PHE A 129 17.35 -30.18 -26.60
C PHE A 129 16.26 -29.73 -25.61
N ASN A 130 15.42 -30.65 -25.12
CA ASN A 130 14.27 -30.39 -24.26
C ASN A 130 14.01 -31.58 -23.31
N PRO A 131 14.80 -31.71 -22.22
CA PRO A 131 14.82 -32.91 -21.38
C PRO A 131 13.60 -33.06 -20.44
N ARG A 132 12.64 -32.12 -20.46
CA ARG A 132 11.28 -32.20 -19.89
C ARG A 132 10.48 -30.95 -20.27
N GLY A 133 9.39 -31.11 -21.01
CA GLY A 133 8.33 -30.09 -21.14
C GLY A 133 8.37 -29.27 -22.43
N GLY A 134 8.30 -27.94 -22.33
CA GLY A 134 8.05 -27.07 -23.49
C GLY A 134 7.97 -25.58 -23.17
N SER A 135 7.48 -24.77 -24.12
CA SER A 135 7.38 -23.31 -23.94
C SER A 135 6.22 -22.68 -24.72
N ILE A 136 5.42 -21.87 -24.05
CA ILE A 136 4.29 -21.11 -24.60
C ILE A 136 4.48 -19.62 -24.28
N VAL A 137 4.31 -18.75 -25.28
CA VAL A 137 4.41 -17.28 -25.12
C VAL A 137 3.14 -16.62 -25.61
N LEU A 138 2.35 -16.07 -24.69
CA LEU A 138 1.07 -15.41 -25.00
C LEU A 138 1.27 -13.93 -25.35
N ILE A 139 0.59 -13.46 -26.40
CA ILE A 139 0.69 -12.08 -26.90
C ILE A 139 -0.43 -11.22 -26.32
N ALA A 140 -0.11 -10.52 -25.23
CA ALA A 140 -0.96 -9.53 -24.58
C ALA A 140 -0.87 -8.16 -25.32
N SER A 141 -0.90 -7.05 -24.57
CA SER A 141 -0.69 -5.69 -25.08
C SER A 141 -0.35 -4.75 -23.93
N ILE A 142 0.29 -3.61 -24.20
CA ILE A 142 0.43 -2.52 -23.22
C ILE A 142 -0.94 -2.03 -22.69
N ALA A 143 -2.00 -2.18 -23.49
CA ALA A 143 -3.39 -1.93 -23.14
C ALA A 143 -3.90 -2.79 -21.96
N ALA A 144 -3.22 -3.88 -21.62
CA ALA A 144 -3.50 -4.69 -20.43
C ALA A 144 -3.00 -4.07 -19.11
N HIS A 145 -2.20 -2.99 -19.17
CA HIS A 145 -1.51 -2.38 -18.03
C HIS A 145 -1.80 -0.88 -17.88
N VAL A 146 -2.13 -0.19 -18.98
CA VAL A 146 -2.49 1.24 -19.03
C VAL A 146 -3.54 1.46 -20.12
N ALA A 147 -4.43 2.45 -19.94
CA ALA A 147 -5.42 2.79 -20.96
C ALA A 147 -4.80 3.41 -22.21
N SER A 148 -5.24 2.98 -23.39
CA SER A 148 -4.86 3.56 -24.69
C SER A 148 -5.42 4.98 -24.82
N LYS A 149 -4.56 6.00 -24.69
CA LYS A 149 -4.95 7.40 -24.92
C LYS A 149 -5.46 7.59 -26.35
N GLY A 150 -6.66 8.13 -26.49
CA GLY A 150 -7.26 8.42 -27.80
C GLY A 150 -7.85 7.21 -28.53
N GLN A 151 -8.14 6.10 -27.83
CA GLN A 151 -8.84 4.95 -28.39
C GLN A 151 -9.93 4.45 -27.44
N ASN A 152 -11.05 4.00 -28.00
CA ASN A 152 -12.20 3.48 -27.27
C ASN A 152 -12.17 1.95 -27.29
N THR A 153 -11.20 1.37 -26.55
CA THR A 153 -10.82 -0.05 -26.65
C THR A 153 -10.98 -0.78 -25.31
N SER A 154 -12.05 -0.52 -24.53
CA SER A 154 -12.20 -0.99 -23.14
C SER A 154 -12.30 -2.52 -23.01
N ASP A 155 -13.08 -3.15 -23.89
CA ASP A 155 -13.21 -4.61 -23.98
C ASP A 155 -11.90 -5.26 -24.44
N TYR A 156 -11.18 -4.64 -25.38
CA TYR A 156 -9.84 -5.06 -25.78
C TYR A 156 -8.85 -5.01 -24.61
N CYS A 157 -8.80 -3.89 -23.86
CA CYS A 157 -7.98 -3.76 -22.65
C CYS A 157 -8.27 -4.88 -21.64
N ALA A 158 -9.54 -5.15 -21.36
CA ALA A 158 -9.97 -6.23 -20.48
C ALA A 158 -9.54 -7.62 -21.00
N SER A 159 -9.76 -7.90 -22.29
CA SER A 159 -9.37 -9.17 -22.92
C SER A 159 -7.85 -9.41 -22.87
N LYS A 160 -7.04 -8.38 -23.04
CA LYS A 160 -5.58 -8.47 -22.93
C LYS A 160 -5.11 -8.54 -21.47
N GLY A 161 -5.84 -7.93 -20.54
CA GLY A 161 -5.68 -8.16 -19.10
C GLY A 161 -5.89 -9.63 -18.70
N ALA A 162 -6.95 -10.27 -19.23
CA ALA A 162 -7.21 -11.69 -19.02
C ALA A 162 -6.06 -12.57 -19.52
N VAL A 163 -5.51 -12.30 -20.72
CA VAL A 163 -4.33 -13.01 -21.26
C VAL A 163 -3.08 -12.86 -20.37
N VAL A 164 -2.85 -11.68 -19.77
CA VAL A 164 -1.75 -11.46 -18.79
C VAL A 164 -1.97 -12.25 -17.50
N SER A 165 -3.23 -12.46 -17.08
CA SER A 165 -3.53 -13.30 -15.91
C SER A 165 -3.36 -14.79 -16.22
N LEU A 166 -3.90 -15.24 -17.36
CA LEU A 166 -3.83 -16.62 -17.84
C LEU A 166 -2.39 -17.13 -17.94
N ALA A 167 -1.47 -16.30 -18.44
CA ALA A 167 -0.05 -16.65 -18.53
C ALA A 167 0.61 -16.96 -17.17
N LYS A 168 0.11 -16.38 -16.07
CA LYS A 168 0.63 -16.67 -14.71
C LYS A 168 0.15 -18.02 -14.22
N ALA A 169 -1.16 -18.28 -14.36
CA ALA A 169 -1.83 -19.48 -13.86
C ALA A 169 -1.31 -20.74 -14.58
N LEU A 170 -1.40 -20.75 -15.92
CA LEU A 170 -0.86 -21.84 -16.74
C LEU A 170 0.65 -22.07 -16.52
N GLY A 171 1.41 -21.00 -16.22
CA GLY A 171 2.83 -21.08 -15.95
C GLY A 171 3.19 -21.77 -14.62
N VAL A 172 2.23 -21.89 -13.69
CA VAL A 172 2.31 -22.70 -12.46
C VAL A 172 1.73 -24.08 -12.70
N GLU A 173 0.50 -24.17 -13.24
CA GLU A 173 -0.21 -25.43 -13.51
C GLU A 173 0.62 -26.40 -14.37
N LEU A 174 1.30 -25.88 -15.40
CA LEU A 174 2.09 -26.67 -16.33
C LEU A 174 3.58 -26.80 -15.94
N ALA A 175 4.01 -26.16 -14.85
CA ALA A 175 5.40 -26.23 -14.36
C ALA A 175 5.80 -27.67 -13.98
N ALA A 176 4.88 -28.44 -13.39
CA ALA A 176 5.09 -29.86 -13.08
C ALA A 176 5.33 -30.74 -14.32
N LYS A 177 4.85 -30.31 -15.49
CA LYS A 177 5.09 -30.92 -16.81
C LYS A 177 6.32 -30.35 -17.52
N GLY A 178 7.04 -29.40 -16.90
CA GLY A 178 8.16 -28.67 -17.49
C GLY A 178 7.78 -27.66 -18.58
N ILE A 179 6.49 -27.43 -18.82
CA ILE A 179 6.02 -26.51 -19.86
C ILE A 179 5.97 -25.10 -19.27
N ARG A 180 6.85 -24.23 -19.75
CA ARG A 180 6.94 -22.83 -19.29
C ARG A 180 5.91 -21.98 -20.00
N VAL A 181 5.18 -21.14 -19.28
CA VAL A 181 4.24 -20.17 -19.88
C VAL A 181 4.63 -18.76 -19.47
N ASN A 182 4.76 -17.87 -20.45
CA ASN A 182 5.11 -16.46 -20.25
C ASN A 182 4.24 -15.57 -21.14
N SER A 183 4.27 -14.25 -20.94
CA SER A 183 3.59 -13.30 -21.84
C SER A 183 4.46 -12.10 -22.21
N ILE A 184 4.32 -11.66 -23.47
CA ILE A 184 4.84 -10.39 -23.98
C ILE A 184 3.66 -9.42 -24.09
N SER A 185 3.88 -8.16 -23.72
CA SER A 185 2.89 -7.07 -23.85
C SER A 185 3.41 -5.99 -24.81
N PRO A 186 3.19 -6.12 -26.14
CA PRO A 186 3.66 -5.14 -27.11
C PRO A 186 3.12 -3.73 -26.86
N GLY A 187 3.98 -2.72 -27.09
CA GLY A 187 3.61 -1.30 -27.06
C GLY A 187 2.89 -0.85 -28.32
N TYR A 188 2.98 0.44 -28.64
CA TYR A 188 2.62 0.94 -29.97
C TYR A 188 3.67 0.46 -30.98
N MET A 189 3.30 -0.53 -31.81
CA MET A 189 4.21 -1.17 -32.77
C MET A 189 3.89 -0.76 -34.22
N THR A 190 4.93 -0.52 -35.02
CA THR A 190 4.84 -0.18 -36.45
C THR A 190 4.41 -1.40 -37.27
N THR A 191 3.09 -1.64 -37.30
CA THR A 191 2.44 -2.65 -38.13
C THR A 191 1.60 -2.01 -39.22
N ASP A 192 1.25 -2.78 -40.24
CA ASP A 192 0.46 -2.31 -41.39
C ASP A 192 -0.91 -1.76 -40.93
N MET A 193 -1.56 -2.47 -40.00
CA MET A 193 -2.78 -2.03 -39.31
C MET A 193 -2.59 -0.70 -38.55
N THR A 194 -1.48 -0.56 -37.82
CA THR A 194 -1.18 0.66 -37.05
C THR A 194 -0.90 1.84 -37.97
N LEU A 195 -0.18 1.64 -39.06
CA LEU A 195 0.08 2.67 -40.07
C LEU A 195 -1.21 3.14 -40.74
N ASP A 196 -2.11 2.23 -41.11
CA ASP A 196 -3.43 2.57 -41.68
C ASP A 196 -4.40 3.19 -40.66
N LEU A 197 -4.20 2.92 -39.36
CA LEU A 197 -4.89 3.63 -38.29
C LEU A 197 -4.36 5.08 -38.16
N CYS A 198 -3.04 5.29 -38.21
CA CYS A 198 -2.41 6.61 -38.17
C CYS A 198 -2.74 7.47 -39.41
N LYS A 199 -2.91 6.86 -40.59
CA LYS A 199 -3.39 7.55 -41.80
C LYS A 199 -4.83 8.06 -41.64
N ARG A 200 -5.71 7.27 -41.02
CA ARG A 200 -7.11 7.64 -40.76
C ARG A 200 -7.26 8.60 -39.57
N MET A 201 -6.41 8.48 -38.56
CA MET A 201 -6.43 9.27 -37.34
C MET A 201 -5.01 9.80 -37.04
N SER A 202 -4.66 10.93 -37.68
CA SER A 202 -3.35 11.56 -37.54
C SER A 202 -2.99 11.89 -36.08
N HIS A 203 -3.96 12.38 -35.30
CA HIS A 203 -3.78 12.68 -33.88
C HIS A 203 -3.35 11.44 -33.06
N LEU A 204 -3.82 10.25 -33.44
CA LEU A 204 -3.43 9.00 -32.79
C LEU A 204 -2.03 8.57 -33.24
N GLY A 205 -1.64 8.84 -34.48
CA GLY A 205 -0.26 8.70 -34.94
C GLY A 205 0.72 9.60 -34.19
N ASP A 206 0.32 10.83 -33.84
CA ASP A 206 1.10 11.71 -32.97
C ASP A 206 1.24 11.11 -31.56
N ILE A 207 0.14 10.64 -30.95
CA ILE A 207 0.15 9.98 -29.63
C ILE A 207 1.06 8.75 -29.65
N MET A 208 0.89 7.85 -30.63
CA MET A 208 1.61 6.59 -30.72
C MET A 208 3.12 6.75 -30.95
N ASN A 209 3.55 7.84 -31.59
CA ASN A 209 4.98 8.17 -31.71
C ASN A 209 5.51 8.95 -30.49
N ASN A 210 4.72 9.82 -29.87
CA ASN A 210 5.21 10.73 -28.81
C ASN A 210 5.08 10.19 -27.39
N GLU A 211 4.14 9.30 -27.07
CA GLU A 211 3.98 8.72 -25.73
C GLU A 211 5.10 7.72 -25.35
N PRO A 212 5.61 6.85 -26.24
CA PRO A 212 6.76 6.00 -25.92
C PRO A 212 7.99 6.84 -25.52
N PRO A 213 8.73 6.49 -24.45
CA PRO A 213 9.87 7.29 -23.99
C PRO A 213 10.95 7.54 -25.05
N MET A 214 11.09 6.62 -26.01
CA MET A 214 12.03 6.72 -27.14
C MET A 214 11.56 7.65 -28.28
N ARG A 215 10.36 8.24 -28.17
CA ARG A 215 9.73 9.13 -29.18
C ARG A 215 9.63 8.53 -30.59
N ARG A 216 9.40 7.22 -30.64
CA ARG A 216 9.03 6.43 -31.81
C ARG A 216 8.09 5.29 -31.39
N MET A 217 7.27 4.80 -32.31
CA MET A 217 6.72 3.45 -32.20
C MET A 217 7.85 2.40 -32.14
N GLY A 218 7.59 1.27 -31.48
CA GLY A 218 8.44 0.08 -31.60
C GLY A 218 8.35 -0.48 -33.02
N ASP A 219 9.44 -0.91 -33.62
CA ASP A 219 9.39 -1.62 -34.91
C ASP A 219 9.44 -3.14 -34.70
N ARG A 220 9.31 -3.91 -35.78
CA ARG A 220 9.18 -5.37 -35.71
C ARG A 220 10.44 -6.04 -35.14
N THR A 221 11.58 -5.37 -35.18
CA THR A 221 12.89 -5.83 -34.67
C THR A 221 12.95 -5.81 -33.15
N ASP A 222 12.33 -4.81 -32.49
CA ASP A 222 12.37 -4.61 -31.04
C ASP A 222 11.81 -5.83 -30.24
N LEU A 223 11.04 -6.70 -30.88
CA LEU A 223 10.44 -7.90 -30.29
C LEU A 223 11.05 -9.23 -30.74
N LYS A 224 12.00 -9.24 -31.71
CA LYS A 224 12.64 -10.48 -32.20
C LYS A 224 13.46 -11.21 -31.12
N VAL A 225 14.31 -10.48 -30.40
CA VAL A 225 15.12 -11.06 -29.32
C VAL A 225 14.26 -11.48 -28.12
N PRO A 226 13.28 -10.69 -27.64
CA PRO A 226 12.34 -11.13 -26.59
C PRO A 226 11.57 -12.42 -26.88
N ILE A 227 11.10 -12.66 -28.11
CA ILE A 227 10.36 -13.89 -28.41
C ILE A 227 11.29 -15.11 -28.44
N VAL A 228 12.47 -15.01 -29.06
CA VAL A 228 13.48 -16.09 -29.06
C VAL A 228 13.96 -16.38 -27.65
N TYR A 229 14.24 -15.36 -26.84
CA TYR A 229 14.64 -15.51 -25.44
C TYR A 229 13.63 -16.34 -24.64
N LEU A 230 12.33 -16.03 -24.74
CA LEU A 230 11.29 -16.74 -24.00
C LEU A 230 11.03 -18.17 -24.52
N LEU A 231 11.26 -18.46 -25.80
CA LEU A 231 11.10 -19.80 -26.38
C LEU A 231 12.31 -20.72 -26.17
N SER A 232 13.51 -20.17 -26.04
CA SER A 232 14.79 -20.88 -25.95
C SER A 232 15.19 -21.25 -24.51
N ASN A 233 16.30 -21.98 -24.35
CA ASN A 233 16.79 -22.40 -23.03
C ASN A 233 17.42 -21.27 -22.21
N ALA A 234 17.71 -20.11 -22.81
CA ALA A 234 18.11 -18.89 -22.12
C ALA A 234 17.07 -18.39 -21.08
N SER A 235 15.82 -18.86 -21.18
CA SER A 235 14.74 -18.59 -20.23
C SER A 235 14.27 -19.84 -19.45
N ALA A 236 15.10 -20.88 -19.32
CA ALA A 236 14.72 -22.14 -18.68
C ALA A 236 14.17 -22.00 -17.23
N TYR A 237 14.61 -21.00 -16.46
CA TYR A 237 14.08 -20.70 -15.12
C TYR A 237 12.98 -19.62 -15.09
N HIS A 238 12.53 -19.13 -16.27
CA HIS A 238 11.40 -18.21 -16.39
C HIS A 238 10.13 -18.95 -16.85
N THR A 239 9.20 -19.13 -15.92
CA THR A 239 7.77 -19.42 -16.14
C THR A 239 6.93 -18.48 -15.26
N SER A 240 5.65 -18.29 -15.60
CA SER A 240 4.73 -17.30 -14.99
C SER A 240 5.27 -15.85 -14.99
N CYS A 241 6.35 -15.57 -15.72
CA CYS A 241 7.09 -14.33 -15.62
C CYS A 241 6.48 -13.27 -16.54
N LYS A 242 6.35 -12.05 -16.02
CA LYS A 242 6.03 -10.87 -16.84
C LYS A 242 7.24 -10.58 -17.72
N GLY A 243 7.11 -10.72 -19.04
CA GLY A 243 8.13 -10.23 -19.97
C GLY A 243 8.46 -8.77 -19.64
N LYS A 244 9.71 -8.49 -19.24
CA LYS A 244 10.11 -7.15 -18.77
C LYS A 244 9.79 -6.11 -19.83
N LYS A 245 9.19 -5.00 -19.41
CA LYS A 245 8.65 -3.93 -20.29
C LYS A 245 9.60 -3.57 -21.42
N THR A 246 9.25 -3.94 -22.66
CA THR A 246 9.82 -3.30 -23.85
C THR A 246 9.29 -1.86 -23.90
N SER A 247 10.17 -0.91 -23.56
CA SER A 247 9.97 0.56 -23.56
C SER A 247 8.84 1.14 -22.68
N ALA A 248 8.93 1.03 -21.34
CA ALA A 248 8.25 1.97 -20.41
C ALA A 248 8.86 2.04 -19.00
N MET A 249 10.09 2.55 -18.87
CA MET A 249 10.68 3.02 -17.60
C MET A 249 10.93 4.54 -17.65
N PRO A 250 10.91 5.24 -16.50
CA PRO A 250 11.02 6.71 -16.47
C PRO A 250 12.39 7.20 -16.91
N ALA A 251 12.42 8.38 -17.54
CA ALA A 251 13.60 8.87 -18.23
C ALA A 251 14.67 9.50 -17.32
N SER A 252 15.91 9.06 -17.49
CA SER A 252 17.13 9.86 -17.28
C SER A 252 17.72 10.18 -18.66
N SER A 253 18.26 11.39 -18.88
CA SER A 253 18.51 11.88 -20.26
C SER A 253 19.64 12.89 -20.41
N SER A 254 20.56 12.62 -21.34
CA SER A 254 21.40 13.59 -22.08
C SER A 254 22.00 12.87 -23.31
N GLY A 255 22.31 13.51 -24.45
CA GLY A 255 21.89 14.81 -25.01
C GLY A 255 21.26 14.60 -26.41
N THR A 256 20.97 15.61 -27.23
CA THR A 256 21.43 17.02 -27.24
C THR A 256 20.30 18.00 -27.66
N SER A 257 20.60 19.31 -27.65
CA SER A 257 19.80 20.42 -28.25
C SER A 257 18.28 20.44 -27.97
N ARG A 258 17.88 20.73 -26.73
CA ARG A 258 16.47 20.96 -26.34
C ARG A 258 16.05 22.43 -26.53
N ARG A 259 14.80 22.65 -26.96
CA ARG A 259 14.04 23.85 -26.54
C ARG A 259 13.94 23.83 -25.01
N LYS A 260 14.35 24.89 -24.32
CA LYS A 260 14.37 24.93 -22.84
C LYS A 260 12.96 24.72 -22.28
N HIS A 261 12.76 23.64 -21.52
CA HIS A 261 11.54 23.44 -20.74
C HIS A 261 11.65 24.28 -19.46
N VAL A 262 10.97 25.42 -19.45
CA VAL A 262 10.96 26.34 -18.31
C VAL A 262 10.09 25.76 -17.19
N THR A 263 10.68 25.47 -16.03
CA THR A 263 9.94 25.01 -14.84
C THR A 263 9.21 26.17 -14.17
N THR A 264 9.88 27.32 -14.03
CA THR A 264 9.35 28.52 -13.35
C THR A 264 9.10 29.66 -14.33
N ALA A 265 7.83 29.97 -14.59
CA ALA A 265 7.48 31.15 -15.37
C ALA A 265 7.76 32.45 -14.58
N CYS A 266 8.21 33.51 -15.26
CA CYS A 266 8.32 34.84 -14.63
C CYS A 266 6.94 35.33 -14.14
N VAL A 267 6.95 36.17 -13.10
CA VAL A 267 5.75 36.59 -12.37
C VAL A 267 4.71 37.21 -13.32
N SER A 268 5.11 38.15 -14.18
CA SER A 268 4.19 38.81 -15.12
C SER A 268 3.61 37.88 -16.20
N CYS A 269 4.29 36.77 -16.55
CA CYS A 269 3.71 35.72 -17.40
C CYS A 269 2.77 34.79 -16.62
N ARG A 270 3.12 34.45 -15.36
CA ARG A 270 2.30 33.66 -14.42
C ARG A 270 0.96 34.36 -14.15
N GLU A 271 1.01 35.66 -13.82
CA GLU A 271 -0.16 36.55 -13.65
C GLU A 271 -0.99 36.68 -14.94
N SER A 272 -0.32 36.97 -16.07
CA SER A 272 -0.99 37.12 -17.37
C SER A 272 -1.45 35.78 -18.01
N LYS A 273 -1.27 34.65 -17.31
CA LYS A 273 -1.62 33.27 -17.74
C LYS A 273 -1.10 32.88 -19.13
N ILE A 274 0.09 33.38 -19.51
CA ILE A 274 0.75 33.09 -20.79
C ILE A 274 2.01 32.25 -20.59
N LYS A 275 2.34 31.40 -21.57
CA LYS A 275 3.56 30.58 -21.53
C LYS A 275 4.80 31.49 -21.55
N CYS A 276 5.65 31.35 -20.54
CA CYS A 276 6.95 32.00 -20.43
C CYS A 276 8.01 31.17 -21.15
N ASP A 277 8.88 31.81 -21.93
CA ASP A 277 10.00 31.19 -22.64
C ASP A 277 11.31 31.14 -21.83
N GLY A 278 11.32 31.66 -20.61
CA GLY A 278 12.43 31.47 -19.66
C GLY A 278 13.70 32.26 -19.99
N GLY A 279 13.60 33.24 -20.91
CA GLY A 279 14.69 34.18 -21.15
C GLY A 279 15.02 35.00 -19.90
N SER A 280 16.32 35.16 -19.65
CA SER A 280 16.89 36.01 -18.60
C SER A 280 17.86 37.00 -19.26
N PRO A 281 17.88 38.29 -18.87
CA PRO A 281 17.10 38.90 -17.79
C PRO A 281 15.60 39.08 -18.10
N ILE A 282 15.20 39.07 -19.38
CA ILE A 282 13.81 39.29 -19.81
C ILE A 282 13.39 38.19 -20.78
N CYS A 283 12.23 37.56 -20.55
CA CYS A 283 11.66 36.57 -21.46
C CYS A 283 11.01 37.26 -22.68
N SER A 284 11.02 36.58 -23.81
CA SER A 284 10.50 37.09 -25.10
C SER A 284 9.04 37.55 -24.98
N ASN A 285 8.22 36.86 -24.18
CA ASN A 285 6.81 37.21 -24.00
C ASN A 285 6.59 38.47 -23.13
N CYS A 286 7.51 38.79 -22.20
CA CYS A 286 7.52 40.08 -21.49
C CYS A 286 8.14 41.18 -22.36
N LYS A 287 9.23 40.89 -23.07
CA LYS A 287 9.91 41.82 -23.99
C LYS A 287 8.97 42.34 -25.06
N ASN A 288 8.19 41.46 -25.69
CA ASN A 288 7.22 41.80 -26.73
C ASN A 288 5.96 42.51 -26.20
N LYS A 289 5.79 42.64 -24.87
CA LYS A 289 4.65 43.28 -24.22
C LYS A 289 5.03 44.46 -23.32
N GLY A 290 6.31 44.87 -23.32
CA GLY A 290 6.80 45.98 -22.48
C GLY A 290 6.60 45.77 -20.98
N LYS A 291 6.57 44.52 -20.50
CA LYS A 291 6.36 44.20 -19.07
C LYS A 291 7.67 43.87 -18.35
N ASP A 292 7.72 44.21 -17.05
CA ASP A 292 8.71 43.69 -16.10
C ASP A 292 8.75 42.15 -16.11
N CYS A 293 9.90 41.57 -15.72
CA CYS A 293 10.20 40.15 -15.94
C CYS A 293 10.96 39.47 -14.79
N ARG A 294 10.55 39.73 -13.54
CA ARG A 294 11.08 39.06 -12.35
C ARG A 294 10.72 37.56 -12.26
N TYR A 295 11.64 36.77 -11.72
CA TYR A 295 11.44 35.35 -11.34
C TYR A 295 11.69 35.19 -9.84
N GLN A 296 10.86 34.41 -9.13
CA GLN A 296 11.06 34.08 -7.71
C GLN A 296 11.80 32.75 -7.58
N ALA A 297 12.80 32.70 -6.69
CA ALA A 297 13.53 31.48 -6.34
C ALA A 297 13.00 30.91 -5.02
N GLY A 298 12.50 29.66 -5.02
CA GLY A 298 12.02 28.95 -3.82
C GLY A 298 10.93 27.89 -4.02
N ASP A 299 10.25 27.87 -5.18
CA ASP A 299 8.93 27.19 -5.34
C ASP A 299 8.98 25.74 -5.88
N ASP A 300 10.15 25.16 -6.24
CA ASP A 300 10.22 23.88 -7.01
C ASP A 300 10.40 22.63 -6.13
N LYS A 301 9.28 22.03 -5.70
CA LYS A 301 9.23 20.86 -4.80
C LYS A 301 9.22 19.51 -5.54
N ARG A 302 10.35 19.08 -6.14
CA ARG A 302 10.47 17.77 -6.84
C ARG A 302 11.69 16.97 -6.40
N LYS A 303 11.53 15.65 -6.19
CA LYS A 303 12.66 14.74 -5.90
C LYS A 303 13.62 14.70 -7.10
N LEU A 304 14.87 15.11 -6.88
CA LEU A 304 15.98 14.96 -7.83
C LEU A 304 16.29 13.47 -8.04
N SER A 305 16.73 13.10 -9.24
CA SER A 305 17.23 11.74 -9.51
C SER A 305 18.54 11.50 -8.75
N LEU A 306 18.74 10.30 -8.20
CA LEU A 306 19.86 9.97 -7.30
C LEU A 306 21.23 10.45 -7.82
N ARG A 307 21.54 10.20 -9.10
CA ARG A 307 22.79 10.65 -9.73
C ARG A 307 22.98 12.16 -9.66
N VAL A 308 21.97 12.93 -10.05
CA VAL A 308 22.00 14.42 -10.03
C VAL A 308 22.05 14.95 -8.60
N ALA A 309 21.41 14.28 -7.64
CA ALA A 309 21.53 14.64 -6.22
C ALA A 309 22.96 14.41 -5.71
N ILE A 310 23.61 13.30 -6.08
CA ILE A 310 25.01 13.01 -5.73
C ILE A 310 25.98 13.97 -6.45
N GLU A 311 25.76 14.27 -7.73
CA GLU A 311 26.54 15.27 -8.50
C GLU A 311 26.45 16.66 -7.84
N LEU A 312 25.25 17.10 -7.42
CA LEU A 312 25.06 18.37 -6.71
C LEU A 312 25.67 18.37 -5.30
N LEU A 313 25.55 17.27 -4.55
CA LEU A 313 26.15 17.14 -3.22
C LEU A 313 27.68 17.14 -3.30
N SER A 314 28.26 16.40 -4.24
CA SER A 314 29.71 16.37 -4.48
C SER A 314 30.24 17.76 -4.85
N GLY A 315 29.60 18.46 -5.79
CA GLY A 315 29.97 19.83 -6.14
C GLY A 315 29.77 20.83 -4.99
N ARG A 316 28.83 20.58 -4.07
CA ARG A 316 28.65 21.41 -2.87
C ARG A 316 29.71 21.11 -1.80
N ILE A 317 30.16 19.86 -1.67
CA ILE A 317 31.28 19.48 -0.81
C ILE A 317 32.57 20.15 -1.32
N GLU A 318 32.85 20.10 -2.63
CA GLU A 318 34.00 20.81 -3.22
C GLU A 318 33.95 22.32 -2.96
N GLN A 319 32.79 22.97 -3.12
CA GLN A 319 32.62 24.38 -2.76
C GLN A 319 32.89 24.66 -1.28
N LEU A 320 32.47 23.78 -0.38
CA LEU A 320 32.68 23.95 1.06
C LEU A 320 34.14 23.70 1.44
N CYS A 321 34.79 22.68 0.90
CA CYS A 321 36.23 22.45 1.08
C CYS A 321 37.06 23.63 0.57
N ASN A 322 36.76 24.14 -0.63
CA ASN A 322 37.43 25.33 -1.18
C ASN A 322 37.22 26.55 -0.27
N PHE A 323 35.99 26.82 0.17
CA PHE A 323 35.71 27.92 1.10
C PHE A 323 36.43 27.77 2.45
N ILE A 324 36.53 26.54 2.98
CA ILE A 324 37.27 26.23 4.20
C ILE A 324 38.77 26.54 4.01
N HIS A 325 39.38 26.09 2.91
CA HIS A 325 40.77 26.40 2.58
C HIS A 325 41.01 27.90 2.30
N GLU A 326 40.08 28.60 1.62
CA GLU A 326 40.13 30.05 1.39
C GLU A 326 40.09 30.85 2.70
N ASN A 327 39.40 30.35 3.73
CA ASN A 327 39.38 30.92 5.08
C ASN A 327 40.53 30.38 5.98
N SER A 328 41.55 29.75 5.40
CA SER A 328 42.73 29.19 6.10
C SER A 328 42.41 28.13 7.16
N LEU A 329 41.27 27.45 7.02
CA LEU A 329 40.88 26.30 7.84
C LEU A 329 41.18 25.00 7.08
N GLN A 330 41.23 23.88 7.80
CA GLN A 330 41.37 22.54 7.23
C GLN A 330 40.02 21.80 7.33
N PRO A 331 39.56 21.12 6.27
CA PRO A 331 38.38 20.26 6.34
C PRO A 331 38.66 19.07 7.28
N PRO A 332 37.65 18.54 7.99
CA PRO A 332 37.83 17.39 8.87
C PRO A 332 38.27 16.15 8.07
N PRO A 333 39.22 15.35 8.59
CA PRO A 333 39.68 14.14 7.90
C PRO A 333 38.57 13.08 7.85
N MET A 334 38.43 12.43 6.69
CA MET A 334 37.54 11.29 6.49
C MET A 334 38.30 9.99 6.86
N PRO A 335 37.64 8.99 7.49
CA PRO A 335 38.23 7.67 7.68
C PRO A 335 38.61 7.03 6.34
N GLU A 336 39.74 6.32 6.29
CA GLU A 336 40.29 5.78 5.03
C GLU A 336 39.34 4.77 4.38
N ASP A 337 38.67 3.95 5.18
CA ASP A 337 37.65 2.97 4.79
C ASP A 337 36.36 3.61 4.27
N GLU A 338 35.89 4.72 4.87
CA GLU A 338 34.79 5.52 4.29
C GLU A 338 35.19 6.17 2.96
N GLN A 339 36.41 6.70 2.88
CA GLN A 339 36.91 7.33 1.65
C GLN A 339 37.10 6.29 0.52
N ALA A 340 37.55 5.08 0.85
CA ALA A 340 37.63 3.96 -0.09
C ALA A 340 36.24 3.50 -0.56
N ALA A 341 35.25 3.44 0.35
CA ALA A 341 33.86 3.16 0.00
C ALA A 341 33.26 4.24 -0.92
N LEU A 342 33.50 5.52 -0.63
CA LEU A 342 33.06 6.66 -1.43
C LEU A 342 33.65 6.60 -2.85
N VAL A 343 34.98 6.37 -2.98
CA VAL A 343 35.65 6.20 -4.28
C VAL A 343 35.06 5.02 -5.06
N LYS A 344 34.79 3.90 -4.39
CA LYS A 344 34.16 2.70 -5.01
C LYS A 344 32.76 3.01 -5.53
N VAL A 345 31.93 3.75 -4.79
CA VAL A 345 30.58 4.18 -5.19
C VAL A 345 30.61 5.17 -6.36
N LEU A 346 31.45 6.20 -6.29
CA LEU A 346 31.62 7.19 -7.37
C LEU A 346 32.12 6.53 -8.66
N GLY A 347 33.05 5.57 -8.54
CA GLY A 347 33.51 4.73 -9.65
C GLY A 347 32.39 3.94 -10.32
N HIS A 348 31.54 3.25 -9.53
CA HIS A 348 30.38 2.51 -10.06
C HIS A 348 29.36 3.43 -10.75
N LEU A 349 29.18 4.66 -10.25
CA LEU A 349 28.31 5.66 -10.88
C LEU A 349 28.93 6.32 -12.12
N LYS A 350 30.20 6.04 -12.46
CA LYS A 350 30.99 6.75 -13.47
C LYS A 350 31.00 8.26 -13.21
N LEU A 351 31.34 8.63 -11.98
CA LEU A 351 31.56 9.99 -11.51
C LEU A 351 33.05 10.14 -11.16
N THR A 352 33.86 10.51 -12.15
CA THR A 352 35.31 10.69 -11.99
C THR A 352 35.62 12.10 -11.48
N HIS A 353 35.89 12.25 -10.19
CA HIS A 353 36.48 13.48 -9.63
C HIS A 353 37.72 13.16 -8.79
N THR A 354 38.73 14.03 -8.88
CA THR A 354 40.09 13.77 -8.40
C THR A 354 40.31 14.38 -7.02
N TYR A 355 40.17 13.57 -5.96
CA TYR A 355 40.77 13.85 -4.65
C TYR A 355 42.30 13.65 -4.69
N ALA A 356 42.96 14.42 -5.57
CA ALA A 356 44.41 14.48 -5.66
C ALA A 356 44.92 15.53 -4.66
N ASN A 357 45.31 15.05 -3.47
CA ASN A 357 45.83 15.89 -2.39
C ASN A 357 47.09 16.64 -2.85
N LYS A 358 47.00 17.98 -3.01
CA LYS A 358 48.09 18.81 -3.52
C LYS A 358 49.23 19.02 -2.52
N ASP A 359 48.99 18.85 -1.22
CA ASP A 359 49.98 19.17 -0.19
C ASP A 359 51.07 18.10 -0.02
N ALA A 360 50.96 16.98 -0.73
CA ALA A 360 52.04 16.01 -0.89
C ALA A 360 53.22 16.53 -1.74
N SER A 361 53.06 17.64 -2.46
CA SER A 361 54.05 18.17 -3.42
C SER A 361 54.95 19.29 -2.86
N ALA A 362 54.96 19.52 -1.53
CA ALA A 362 55.53 20.73 -0.94
C ALA A 362 56.48 20.51 0.25
N LYS A 363 57.25 19.39 0.31
CA LYS A 363 58.12 19.13 1.48
C LYS A 363 59.47 18.40 1.27
N THR A 364 60.05 18.38 0.06
CA THR A 364 61.37 17.75 -0.17
C THR A 364 62.30 18.50 -1.15
N GLN A 365 62.45 19.83 -1.01
CA GLN A 365 63.54 20.58 -1.68
C GLN A 365 64.14 21.69 -0.80
N SER A 366 65.02 21.31 0.12
CA SER A 366 66.05 22.22 0.67
C SER A 366 67.14 21.45 1.44
N ASN A 367 68.03 20.78 0.70
CA ASN A 367 69.43 20.50 1.06
C ASN A 367 70.05 19.67 -0.08
N ALA A 368 71.22 19.92 -0.64
CA ALA A 368 72.09 21.07 -0.81
C ALA A 368 73.34 20.48 -1.50
N THR A 369 73.96 21.22 -2.43
CA THR A 369 75.36 21.07 -2.89
C THR A 369 75.90 19.73 -3.43
N ALA A 370 76.50 19.85 -4.64
CA ALA A 370 77.74 19.20 -5.08
C ALA A 370 77.76 17.71 -5.52
N SER A 371 77.91 17.55 -6.84
CA SER A 371 78.77 16.53 -7.50
C SER A 371 80.23 16.59 -6.97
N PRO A 372 81.13 15.59 -7.18
CA PRO A 372 81.08 14.59 -8.28
C PRO A 372 81.56 13.15 -7.95
N ASN A 373 81.50 12.30 -8.98
CA ASN A 373 82.32 11.11 -9.27
C ASN A 373 82.77 10.18 -8.12
N GLN A 374 82.34 8.92 -8.19
CA GLN A 374 83.25 7.81 -8.56
C GLN A 374 82.51 6.51 -8.94
N SER A 375 83.05 5.82 -9.95
CA SER A 375 82.87 4.40 -10.30
C SER A 375 84.21 3.66 -9.97
N PRO A 376 84.40 2.32 -10.11
CA PRO A 376 83.62 1.33 -10.88
C PRO A 376 83.42 -0.07 -10.21
N GLY A 377 82.82 -1.01 -10.98
CA GLY A 377 82.69 -2.46 -10.67
C GLY A 377 81.42 -3.05 -11.31
N GLN A 378 81.46 -3.58 -12.54
CA GLN A 378 81.72 -4.99 -12.91
C GLN A 378 80.62 -5.97 -12.42
N ASN A 379 80.00 -6.85 -13.24
CA ASN A 379 80.19 -7.23 -14.66
C ASN A 379 78.86 -7.62 -15.37
N ASN A 380 78.94 -7.95 -16.66
CA ASN A 380 77.85 -8.11 -17.64
C ASN A 380 77.20 -9.53 -17.78
N GLU A 381 75.99 -9.56 -18.37
CA GLU A 381 75.44 -10.52 -19.40
C GLU A 381 75.35 -12.05 -19.10
N ALA A 382 74.57 -12.89 -19.81
CA ALA A 382 73.23 -12.81 -20.43
C ALA A 382 72.75 -14.21 -20.95
N GLU A 383 71.43 -14.48 -20.97
CA GLU A 383 70.74 -15.60 -21.69
C GLU A 383 71.15 -17.08 -21.34
N PRO A 384 70.63 -18.15 -22.02
CA PRO A 384 69.25 -18.66 -21.88
C PRO A 384 69.09 -20.21 -21.65
N SER A 385 67.84 -20.66 -21.41
CA SER A 385 67.18 -21.99 -21.59
C SER A 385 68.00 -23.30 -21.76
N PRO A 386 67.61 -24.43 -21.10
CA PRO A 386 66.95 -25.54 -21.85
C PRO A 386 65.94 -26.41 -21.05
N ALA A 387 65.55 -27.56 -21.59
CA ALA A 387 64.76 -28.65 -20.96
C ALA A 387 65.34 -30.05 -21.30
N ASP A 388 64.85 -31.11 -20.63
CA ASP A 388 64.99 -32.57 -20.94
C ASP A 388 66.39 -33.24 -20.79
N PRO A 389 66.55 -34.60 -20.73
CA PRO A 389 65.70 -35.68 -20.16
C PRO A 389 66.45 -36.88 -19.46
N GLU A 390 65.72 -37.96 -19.09
CA GLU A 390 66.14 -39.39 -18.92
C GLU A 390 67.05 -39.81 -17.70
N GLN A 391 67.17 -41.08 -17.23
CA GLN A 391 66.78 -42.45 -17.70
C GLN A 391 66.69 -43.54 -16.55
N ASN A 392 66.22 -44.76 -16.87
CA ASN A 392 66.34 -46.08 -16.14
C ASN A 392 65.41 -46.39 -14.90
N GLY A 393 64.93 -47.63 -14.65
CA GLY A 393 64.96 -48.88 -15.44
C GLY A 393 64.32 -50.15 -14.80
N GLU A 394 63.97 -51.13 -15.64
CA GLU A 394 63.79 -52.62 -15.48
C GLU A 394 62.75 -53.36 -14.56
N SER A 395 62.09 -54.36 -15.19
CA SER A 395 61.76 -55.74 -14.71
C SER A 395 60.35 -56.13 -14.17
N VAL A 396 60.06 -57.44 -14.28
CA VAL A 396 58.77 -58.19 -14.14
C VAL A 396 59.16 -59.64 -13.73
N PRO A 397 58.55 -60.33 -12.72
CA PRO A 397 57.39 -61.21 -12.99
C PRO A 397 56.46 -61.69 -11.83
N ALA A 398 55.41 -62.42 -12.25
CA ALA A 398 54.79 -63.59 -11.59
C ALA A 398 53.67 -63.44 -10.51
N ALA A 399 52.71 -64.36 -10.63
CA ALA A 399 51.70 -64.80 -9.65
C ALA A 399 52.14 -66.21 -9.11
N PRO A 400 51.32 -67.11 -8.49
CA PRO A 400 49.89 -67.07 -8.14
C PRO A 400 49.50 -67.66 -6.75
N LEU A 401 48.20 -67.67 -6.41
CA LEU A 401 47.37 -68.84 -5.96
C LEU A 401 45.93 -68.34 -5.63
N MET A 402 44.85 -68.90 -6.24
CA MET A 402 43.90 -69.90 -5.68
C MET A 402 42.96 -69.39 -4.55
N THR A 403 41.62 -69.52 -4.57
CA THR A 403 40.60 -70.13 -5.48
C THR A 403 39.39 -69.17 -5.64
N SER A 404 38.28 -69.37 -6.38
CA SER A 404 37.65 -70.46 -7.18
C SER A 404 37.09 -69.88 -8.51
N GLY A 405 36.20 -70.44 -9.35
CA GLY A 405 35.33 -71.64 -9.35
C GLY A 405 33.86 -71.32 -8.98
N SER A 406 32.80 -71.72 -9.71
CA SER A 406 32.72 -72.56 -10.93
C SER A 406 31.41 -72.37 -11.75
N LEU A 407 31.48 -72.49 -13.09
CA LEU A 407 30.46 -72.77 -14.17
C LEU A 407 29.06 -72.07 -14.15
N ALA A 408 28.54 -71.42 -15.21
CA ALA A 408 28.14 -71.85 -16.59
C ALA A 408 26.72 -72.49 -16.67
N THR A 409 25.86 -72.44 -17.72
CA THR A 409 25.77 -71.81 -19.09
C THR A 409 24.24 -71.77 -19.47
N TRP A 410 23.64 -71.33 -20.60
CA TRP A 410 23.93 -70.92 -22.01
C TRP A 410 22.83 -69.87 -22.42
N ASP A 411 22.95 -68.92 -23.37
CA ASP A 411 23.10 -68.88 -24.86
C ASP A 411 21.79 -68.65 -25.68
N LYS A 412 21.92 -67.82 -26.74
CA LYS A 412 21.09 -67.44 -27.92
C LYS A 412 19.58 -67.76 -28.11
N VAL A 413 18.88 -66.71 -28.58
CA VAL A 413 18.05 -66.57 -29.83
C VAL A 413 16.98 -67.63 -30.17
N GLY A 414 15.77 -67.17 -30.51
CA GLY A 414 14.92 -67.78 -31.55
C GLY A 414 13.41 -67.68 -31.32
N ASP A 415 12.66 -67.34 -32.36
CA ASP A 415 11.19 -67.43 -32.38
C ASP A 415 10.71 -68.88 -32.30
N ASN A 416 9.59 -69.14 -31.59
CA ASN A 416 8.41 -69.76 -32.20
C ASN A 416 7.16 -69.80 -31.30
N MET A 417 6.01 -69.63 -31.94
CA MET A 417 4.64 -69.99 -31.50
C MET A 417 4.40 -71.49 -31.87
N PRO A 418 3.22 -72.16 -31.71
CA PRO A 418 1.92 -71.72 -31.18
C PRO A 418 1.10 -72.77 -30.37
N LEU A 419 -0.19 -72.45 -30.11
CA LEU A 419 -1.35 -73.33 -29.83
C LEU A 419 -1.47 -73.99 -28.43
N SER A 420 -2.68 -74.28 -27.89
CA SER A 420 -4.03 -73.70 -28.10
C SER A 420 -5.08 -74.28 -27.12
N ALA A 421 -6.33 -73.79 -27.23
CA ALA A 421 -7.60 -74.27 -26.63
C ALA A 421 -7.83 -73.95 -25.14
N SER A 422 -9.04 -73.59 -24.69
CA SER A 422 -10.32 -73.18 -25.34
C SER A 422 -11.19 -72.50 -24.27
N SER A 423 -12.21 -71.66 -24.50
CA SER A 423 -13.15 -71.45 -25.63
C SER A 423 -13.65 -69.99 -25.64
N THR A 424 -13.56 -69.21 -26.73
CA THR A 424 -14.64 -68.91 -27.72
C THR A 424 -16.02 -68.53 -27.13
N SER A 425 -16.74 -67.50 -27.64
CA SER A 425 -16.88 -67.17 -29.08
C SER A 425 -17.35 -65.72 -29.44
N LYS A 426 -16.76 -65.16 -30.53
CA LYS A 426 -17.41 -64.45 -31.70
C LYS A 426 -18.20 -63.13 -31.46
N GLN A 427 -18.32 -62.15 -32.39
CA GLN A 427 -17.77 -61.81 -33.74
C GLN A 427 -17.97 -60.29 -33.98
N THR A 428 -16.96 -59.44 -34.28
CA THR A 428 -16.41 -58.99 -35.60
C THR A 428 -17.37 -58.31 -36.61
N GLY A 429 -17.03 -57.11 -37.14
CA GLY A 429 -17.70 -56.53 -38.33
C GLY A 429 -17.28 -55.10 -38.82
N ASN A 430 -16.25 -55.03 -39.67
CA ASN A 430 -15.99 -54.13 -40.84
C ASN A 430 -16.33 -52.61 -40.91
N ASN A 431 -15.38 -51.83 -41.48
CA ASN A 431 -15.59 -50.62 -42.32
C ASN A 431 -15.69 -51.01 -43.82
N PRO A 432 -15.98 -50.14 -44.83
CA PRO A 432 -16.41 -48.72 -44.89
C PRO A 432 -17.81 -48.64 -45.61
N PRO A 433 -18.20 -47.79 -46.62
CA PRO A 433 -17.70 -46.51 -47.20
C PRO A 433 -18.73 -45.39 -47.60
N VAL A 434 -18.20 -44.18 -47.87
CA VAL A 434 -18.53 -43.20 -48.97
C VAL A 434 -20.00 -42.85 -49.35
N ALA A 435 -20.39 -41.60 -48.99
CA ALA A 435 -21.02 -40.52 -49.78
C ALA A 435 -22.44 -40.60 -50.44
N GLU A 436 -22.88 -39.40 -50.89
CA GLU A 436 -24.02 -39.02 -51.77
C GLU A 436 -25.47 -39.07 -51.19
N ASP A 437 -26.38 -38.11 -51.45
CA ASP A 437 -26.26 -36.69 -51.86
C ASP A 437 -27.61 -35.89 -51.69
N VAL A 438 -27.59 -34.58 -51.99
CA VAL A 438 -28.71 -33.64 -52.36
C VAL A 438 -29.69 -33.10 -51.29
N HIS A 439 -29.43 -31.83 -50.92
CA HIS A 439 -30.34 -30.67 -50.72
C HIS A 439 -31.88 -30.81 -50.57
N LEU A 440 -32.47 -30.01 -49.65
CA LEU A 440 -33.13 -28.73 -50.01
C LEU A 440 -33.42 -27.76 -48.82
N LEU A 441 -33.48 -26.46 -49.17
CA LEU A 441 -33.60 -25.20 -48.41
C LEU A 441 -34.40 -25.13 -47.07
N GLY A 442 -33.90 -24.33 -46.12
CA GLY A 442 -34.68 -23.80 -44.98
C GLY A 442 -33.91 -22.92 -43.97
N GLN A 443 -34.22 -21.61 -43.91
CA GLN A 443 -33.86 -20.61 -42.89
C GLN A 443 -34.99 -19.54 -42.82
N PRO A 444 -35.14 -18.69 -41.77
CA PRO A 444 -34.15 -18.32 -40.73
C PRO A 444 -34.68 -18.20 -39.26
N THR A 445 -33.74 -18.07 -38.29
CA THR A 445 -33.71 -17.20 -37.06
C THR A 445 -34.91 -17.04 -36.09
N PRO A 446 -34.70 -16.63 -34.80
CA PRO A 446 -33.48 -16.62 -33.95
C PRO A 446 -33.72 -17.10 -32.47
N GLU A 447 -32.75 -16.76 -31.60
CA GLU A 447 -32.84 -16.51 -30.14
C GLU A 447 -32.59 -17.64 -29.11
N ASP A 448 -32.10 -17.16 -27.96
CA ASP A 448 -31.74 -17.77 -26.67
C ASP A 448 -30.77 -18.96 -26.59
N HIS A 449 -29.50 -18.61 -26.35
CA HIS A 449 -28.48 -19.49 -25.78
C HIS A 449 -28.81 -19.86 -24.32
N VAL A 450 -28.95 -21.16 -24.03
CA VAL A 450 -29.02 -21.67 -22.65
C VAL A 450 -27.66 -21.54 -21.97
N ALA A 451 -27.45 -20.44 -21.26
CA ALA A 451 -26.36 -20.29 -20.30
C ALA A 451 -26.77 -20.91 -18.95
N ILE A 452 -26.09 -21.99 -18.55
CA ILE A 452 -26.33 -22.63 -17.25
C ILE A 452 -25.77 -21.75 -16.13
N THR A 453 -26.60 -20.84 -15.63
CA THR A 453 -26.31 -20.03 -14.44
C THR A 453 -26.94 -20.70 -13.22
N ILE A 454 -26.12 -21.21 -12.30
CA ILE A 454 -26.58 -21.68 -10.99
C ILE A 454 -26.67 -20.44 -10.07
N PRO A 455 -27.85 -20.06 -9.58
CA PRO A 455 -28.01 -18.89 -8.72
C PRO A 455 -27.63 -19.19 -7.26
N PRO A 456 -27.13 -18.19 -6.50
CA PRO A 456 -27.04 -18.30 -5.04
C PRO A 456 -28.46 -18.22 -4.43
N PRO A 457 -28.80 -19.07 -3.43
CA PRO A 457 -30.13 -19.07 -2.83
C PRO A 457 -30.33 -17.91 -1.85
N ASN A 458 -31.14 -16.93 -2.26
CA ASN A 458 -31.92 -16.10 -1.33
C ASN A 458 -33.18 -16.86 -0.91
N TRP A 459 -33.68 -16.66 0.33
CA TRP A 459 -35.09 -16.66 0.76
C TRP A 459 -35.14 -16.48 2.30
N ILE A 460 -36.08 -15.78 2.94
CA ILE A 460 -37.13 -14.82 2.54
C ILE A 460 -37.31 -13.81 3.69
N TRP A 461 -37.59 -12.54 3.39
CA TRP A 461 -38.41 -11.67 4.23
C TRP A 461 -39.64 -11.27 3.39
N ASN A 462 -40.84 -11.34 3.95
CA ASN A 462 -42.06 -10.87 3.29
C ASN A 462 -42.66 -9.68 4.05
N ASN A 463 -43.15 -8.71 3.28
CA ASN A 463 -43.77 -7.47 3.76
C ASN A 463 -45.29 -7.66 3.94
N PRO A 464 -46.01 -6.78 4.66
CA PRO A 464 -47.45 -6.93 4.92
C PRO A 464 -48.33 -6.29 3.83
N GLU A 465 -49.54 -6.84 3.63
CA GLU A 465 -50.83 -6.09 3.61
C GLU A 465 -52.02 -7.03 3.24
N ALA A 466 -52.92 -7.28 4.22
CA ALA A 466 -54.39 -7.52 4.13
C ALA A 466 -55.03 -8.47 3.06
N PRO A 467 -56.31 -8.89 3.24
CA PRO A 467 -56.97 -9.40 4.45
C PRO A 467 -57.77 -10.73 4.22
N GLY A 468 -58.07 -11.48 5.29
CA GLY A 468 -59.30 -12.29 5.34
C GLY A 468 -59.21 -13.80 5.71
N LEU A 469 -60.05 -14.19 6.68
CA LEU A 469 -60.69 -15.51 6.87
C LEU A 469 -59.82 -16.78 7.01
N SER A 470 -59.41 -17.03 8.26
CA SER A 470 -59.74 -18.23 9.05
C SER A 470 -59.58 -19.65 8.47
N PHE A 471 -58.77 -20.48 9.15
CA PHE A 471 -59.23 -21.77 9.68
C PHE A 471 -58.44 -22.16 10.96
N GLN A 472 -59.14 -22.59 12.00
CA GLN A 472 -58.60 -23.38 13.13
C GLN A 472 -59.24 -24.77 13.09
N PRO A 473 -58.61 -25.78 13.72
CA PRO A 473 -59.25 -26.30 14.95
C PRO A 473 -58.29 -26.76 16.08
N THR A 474 -58.58 -26.30 17.30
CA THR A 474 -58.66 -27.05 18.59
C THR A 474 -57.43 -27.85 19.08
N PHE A 475 -56.72 -27.44 20.16
CA PHE A 475 -57.05 -27.47 21.62
C PHE A 475 -56.51 -28.74 22.34
N PRO A 476 -56.28 -28.73 23.68
CA PRO A 476 -56.40 -27.62 24.64
C PRO A 476 -55.12 -27.26 25.42
N LEU A 477 -55.08 -26.04 25.95
CA LEU A 477 -54.36 -25.69 27.18
C LEU A 477 -55.33 -25.85 28.37
N ASP A 478 -54.82 -26.19 29.54
CA ASP A 478 -55.51 -25.97 30.81
C ASP A 478 -54.77 -24.87 31.60
N ALA A 479 -55.50 -24.08 32.40
CA ALA A 479 -55.03 -22.77 32.85
C ALA A 479 -55.01 -22.64 34.39
N GLY A 480 -53.81 -22.39 34.94
CA GLY A 480 -53.63 -22.13 36.36
C GLY A 480 -52.39 -21.28 36.65
N ALA A 481 -52.59 -20.20 37.42
CA ALA A 481 -51.56 -19.39 38.09
C ALA A 481 -50.35 -18.92 37.26
N LEU A 482 -50.49 -17.77 36.59
CA LEU A 482 -49.39 -16.79 36.48
C LEU A 482 -49.92 -15.36 36.70
N GLY A 483 -50.35 -15.10 37.94
CA GLY A 483 -51.04 -13.87 38.33
C GLY A 483 -50.68 -13.37 39.73
N ASP A 484 -49.52 -13.79 40.27
CA ASP A 484 -48.96 -13.33 41.54
C ASP A 484 -47.43 -13.58 41.55
N MET A 485 -46.63 -12.55 41.22
CA MET A 485 -45.28 -12.26 41.74
C MET A 485 -44.64 -11.07 41.02
N LEU A 486 -45.18 -9.87 41.28
CA LEU A 486 -44.52 -8.59 41.00
C LEU A 486 -44.75 -7.64 42.17
N ASN A 487 -43.89 -7.67 43.20
CA ASN A 487 -43.69 -6.54 44.11
C ASN A 487 -42.53 -6.74 45.13
N PHE A 488 -42.01 -5.60 45.60
CA PHE A 488 -41.09 -5.40 46.75
C PHE A 488 -39.62 -5.86 46.60
N PRO A 489 -38.69 -5.26 47.38
CA PRO A 489 -38.53 -3.81 47.57
C PRO A 489 -37.05 -3.33 47.56
N THR A 490 -36.84 -2.01 47.56
CA THR A 490 -35.51 -1.39 47.77
C THR A 490 -35.22 -1.09 49.25
N THR A 491 -34.38 -1.92 49.88
CA THR A 491 -33.58 -1.60 51.09
C THR A 491 -32.31 -2.46 51.08
N GLY A 492 -31.18 -1.93 51.55
CA GLY A 492 -29.85 -2.57 51.40
C GLY A 492 -29.28 -3.25 52.65
N SER A 493 -27.94 -3.31 52.69
CA SER A 493 -27.02 -4.00 53.64
C SER A 493 -26.64 -5.45 53.30
N ASP A 494 -25.35 -5.58 52.95
CA ASP A 494 -24.38 -6.68 53.09
C ASP A 494 -24.56 -8.10 52.49
N ASP A 495 -23.40 -8.63 52.10
CA ASP A 495 -22.99 -10.01 51.79
C ASP A 495 -23.89 -10.96 50.98
N MET A 496 -23.61 -11.02 49.66
CA MET A 496 -23.48 -12.30 48.94
C MET A 496 -22.19 -12.33 48.12
N ARG A 497 -21.07 -12.52 48.83
CA ARG A 497 -19.89 -13.21 48.29
C ARG A 497 -20.09 -14.73 48.39
N ASP A 498 -19.12 -15.48 47.88
CA ASP A 498 -18.96 -16.93 48.06
C ASP A 498 -20.06 -17.86 47.51
N VAL A 499 -19.91 -18.28 46.24
CA VAL A 499 -19.83 -19.72 45.88
C VAL A 499 -18.91 -19.91 44.66
N ILE A 500 -17.61 -20.13 44.88
CA ILE A 500 -16.76 -20.95 44.00
C ILE A 500 -15.80 -21.73 44.91
N ARG A 501 -15.93 -23.06 44.96
CA ARG A 501 -15.02 -23.90 45.76
C ARG A 501 -13.70 -24.12 45.02
N LEU A 502 -12.61 -24.21 45.77
CA LEU A 502 -11.32 -24.68 45.28
C LEU A 502 -11.19 -26.19 45.49
N PRO A 503 -10.48 -26.94 44.63
CA PRO A 503 -9.98 -28.27 44.97
C PRO A 503 -8.97 -28.20 46.12
N SER A 504 -9.09 -29.10 47.09
CA SER A 504 -8.12 -29.24 48.19
C SER A 504 -6.81 -29.87 47.72
N GLY A 505 -5.75 -29.71 48.53
CA GLY A 505 -4.51 -30.47 48.38
C GLY A 505 -4.68 -31.97 48.66
N PRO A 506 -3.64 -32.80 48.43
CA PRO A 506 -3.75 -34.25 48.50
C PRO A 506 -3.89 -34.77 49.94
N GLU A 507 -5.07 -35.32 50.25
CA GLU A 507 -5.30 -36.17 51.42
C GLU A 507 -5.55 -37.64 51.02
N ASN A 508 -5.69 -38.53 52.00
CA ASN A 508 -5.38 -39.95 51.86
C ASN A 508 -6.44 -40.78 51.07
N PRO A 509 -6.02 -41.86 50.38
CA PRO A 509 -6.85 -42.57 49.40
C PRO A 509 -7.71 -43.70 49.99
N GLU A 510 -8.61 -43.41 50.93
CA GLU A 510 -9.63 -44.36 51.41
C GLU A 510 -11.00 -43.69 51.62
N ASP A 511 -11.86 -43.66 50.59
CA ASP A 511 -13.27 -44.11 50.65
C ASP A 511 -13.97 -44.04 49.27
N GLY A 512 -15.12 -44.71 49.12
CA GLY A 512 -15.69 -45.07 47.81
C GLY A 512 -16.93 -44.29 47.31
N VAL A 513 -16.81 -43.78 46.08
CA VAL A 513 -17.89 -43.50 45.10
C VAL A 513 -18.96 -42.44 45.46
N SER A 514 -18.81 -41.26 44.86
CA SER A 514 -19.89 -40.31 44.52
C SER A 514 -19.77 -39.97 43.02
N ASP A 515 -20.08 -40.93 42.14
CA ASP A 515 -19.96 -40.74 40.68
C ASP A 515 -20.79 -39.56 40.16
N THR A 516 -21.86 -39.20 40.87
CA THR A 516 -22.72 -38.05 40.55
C THR A 516 -22.00 -36.71 40.68
N GLU A 517 -21.27 -36.46 41.78
CA GLU A 517 -20.48 -35.21 41.92
C GLU A 517 -19.37 -35.13 40.88
N SER A 518 -18.77 -36.27 40.50
CA SER A 518 -17.80 -36.35 39.40
C SER A 518 -18.42 -35.97 38.06
N THR A 519 -19.63 -36.47 37.74
CA THR A 519 -20.34 -36.08 36.51
C THR A 519 -20.86 -34.65 36.54
N GLU A 520 -21.31 -34.14 37.68
CA GLU A 520 -21.77 -32.75 37.81
C GLU A 520 -20.61 -31.77 37.64
N ALA A 521 -19.45 -32.02 38.26
CA ALA A 521 -18.25 -31.20 38.05
C ALA A 521 -17.76 -31.20 36.58
N LEU A 522 -17.87 -32.34 35.88
CA LEU A 522 -17.56 -32.42 34.45
C LEU A 522 -18.61 -31.71 33.58
N VAL A 523 -19.89 -31.75 33.96
CA VAL A 523 -20.97 -31.01 33.26
C VAL A 523 -20.85 -29.51 33.49
N ASP A 524 -20.49 -29.06 34.70
CA ASP A 524 -20.16 -27.66 34.99
C ASP A 524 -18.97 -27.22 34.14
N GLN A 525 -17.86 -27.96 34.14
CA GLN A 525 -16.67 -27.65 33.33
C GLN A 525 -16.97 -27.61 31.81
N LEU A 526 -17.91 -28.43 31.32
CA LEU A 526 -18.38 -28.43 29.93
C LEU A 526 -19.47 -27.37 29.63
N SER A 527 -20.04 -26.73 30.64
CA SER A 527 -21.11 -25.72 30.50
C SER A 527 -20.73 -24.33 31.03
N GLU A 528 -19.52 -24.16 31.57
CA GLU A 528 -18.92 -22.87 31.88
C GLU A 528 -19.01 -21.95 30.65
N ARG A 529 -19.76 -20.85 30.79
CA ARG A 529 -19.98 -19.87 29.72
C ARG A 529 -18.85 -18.84 29.58
N ILE A 530 -17.81 -18.98 30.39
CA ILE A 530 -16.63 -18.11 30.42
C ILE A 530 -15.45 -18.93 29.91
N GLY A 531 -14.61 -18.35 29.06
CA GLY A 531 -13.40 -19.01 28.59
C GLY A 531 -12.28 -18.98 29.64
N SER A 532 -11.33 -19.90 29.53
CA SER A 532 -10.17 -19.98 30.41
C SER A 532 -8.98 -19.19 29.89
N LEU A 533 -8.21 -18.68 30.84
CA LEU A 533 -6.93 -18.05 30.62
C LEU A 533 -5.83 -19.10 30.73
N GLN A 534 -5.34 -19.58 29.59
CA GLN A 534 -4.28 -20.58 29.54
C GLN A 534 -2.91 -19.90 29.56
N ILE A 535 -2.05 -20.30 30.48
CA ILE A 535 -0.67 -19.81 30.60
C ILE A 535 0.27 -20.94 30.15
N GLY A 536 0.75 -20.85 28.91
CA GLY A 536 1.68 -21.81 28.34
C GLY A 536 3.10 -21.68 28.93
N PRO A 537 3.94 -22.71 28.76
CA PRO A 537 5.35 -22.66 29.18
C PRO A 537 6.09 -21.45 28.58
N GLY A 538 6.92 -20.80 29.40
CA GLY A 538 7.51 -19.50 29.06
C GLY A 538 6.60 -18.29 29.34
N GLY A 539 5.41 -18.50 29.93
CA GLY A 539 4.53 -17.40 30.36
C GLY A 539 3.68 -16.79 29.24
N GLN A 540 3.61 -17.42 28.05
CA GLN A 540 2.69 -16.97 27.01
C GLN A 540 1.24 -17.17 27.48
N VAL A 541 0.44 -16.12 27.43
CA VAL A 541 -0.97 -16.14 27.84
C VAL A 541 -1.87 -16.19 26.61
N ARG A 542 -2.82 -17.14 26.57
CA ARG A 542 -3.86 -17.25 25.52
C ARG A 542 -5.24 -17.46 26.13
N TYR A 543 -6.27 -16.98 25.44
CA TYR A 543 -7.67 -17.12 25.82
C TYR A 543 -8.37 -18.14 24.94
N TYR A 544 -9.07 -19.09 25.56
CA TYR A 544 -9.93 -20.03 24.84
C TYR A 544 -11.36 -19.87 25.31
N GLY A 545 -12.20 -19.27 24.44
CA GLY A 545 -13.63 -19.11 24.69
C GLY A 545 -14.36 -20.44 24.95
N PRO A 546 -15.56 -20.41 25.55
CA PRO A 546 -16.21 -21.58 26.13
C PRO A 546 -16.53 -22.71 25.15
N THR A 547 -16.63 -22.42 23.85
CA THR A 547 -16.84 -23.41 22.77
C THR A 547 -15.55 -24.04 22.23
N SER A 548 -14.39 -23.70 22.78
CA SER A 548 -13.09 -24.29 22.43
C SER A 548 -12.80 -25.51 23.29
N ASN A 549 -12.41 -26.62 22.67
CA ASN A 549 -11.93 -27.80 23.42
C ASN A 549 -10.68 -27.49 24.27
N PHE A 550 -9.88 -26.49 23.87
CA PHE A 550 -8.73 -26.00 24.63
C PHE A 550 -9.12 -25.14 25.85
N ASN A 551 -10.41 -24.95 26.12
CA ASN A 551 -10.89 -24.39 27.37
C ASN A 551 -10.74 -25.38 28.55
N LEU A 552 -10.77 -26.68 28.26
CA LEU A 552 -11.07 -27.73 29.25
C LEU A 552 -9.84 -28.30 29.97
N VAL A 553 -8.64 -28.11 29.42
CA VAL A 553 -7.39 -28.71 29.93
C VAL A 553 -6.24 -27.73 29.70
N GLU A 554 -5.28 -27.65 30.61
CA GLU A 554 -4.04 -26.90 30.39
C GLU A 554 -3.32 -27.39 29.14
N MET A 555 -2.83 -26.44 28.34
CA MET A 555 -2.12 -26.77 27.09
C MET A 555 -0.86 -27.60 27.39
N PRO A 556 -0.68 -28.79 26.77
CA PRO A 556 0.51 -29.58 26.98
C PRO A 556 1.76 -28.80 26.55
N VAL A 557 2.88 -29.06 27.23
CA VAL A 557 4.17 -28.43 26.92
C VAL A 557 4.49 -28.65 25.44
N PRO A 558 4.81 -27.60 24.65
CA PRO A 558 5.10 -27.75 23.24
C PRO A 558 6.31 -28.67 23.05
N ASP A 559 6.19 -29.62 22.12
CA ASP A 559 7.26 -30.56 21.81
C ASP A 559 8.56 -29.82 21.45
N ASN A 560 9.71 -30.37 21.85
CA ASN A 560 11.05 -29.86 21.50
C ASN A 560 11.35 -29.84 19.97
N PHE A 561 10.36 -30.16 19.13
CA PHE A 561 10.42 -30.13 17.67
C PHE A 561 9.74 -28.90 17.05
N THR A 562 8.89 -28.17 17.79
CA THR A 562 8.33 -26.88 17.32
C THR A 562 9.32 -25.74 17.57
N VAL A 563 10.24 -25.54 16.62
CA VAL A 563 11.13 -24.37 16.60
C VAL A 563 10.31 -23.12 16.21
N HIS A 564 9.80 -22.42 17.22
CA HIS A 564 9.25 -21.08 17.03
C HIS A 564 10.38 -20.09 16.75
N ARG A 565 10.20 -19.26 15.72
CA ARG A 565 11.09 -18.13 15.45
C ARG A 565 10.86 -17.05 16.51
N THR A 566 11.91 -16.39 16.97
CA THR A 566 11.78 -15.31 17.97
C THR A 566 12.49 -14.05 17.51
N ILE A 567 12.06 -12.88 18.00
CA ILE A 567 12.74 -11.62 17.71
C ILE A 567 14.21 -11.66 18.18
N ARG A 568 14.48 -12.21 19.37
CA ARG A 568 15.83 -12.34 19.94
C ARG A 568 16.77 -13.17 19.07
N ASN A 569 16.27 -14.25 18.45
CA ASN A 569 17.10 -15.19 17.67
C ASN A 569 17.14 -14.87 16.17
N ASP A 570 15.99 -14.60 15.57
CA ASP A 570 15.82 -14.43 14.12
C ASP A 570 15.77 -12.96 13.67
N GLY A 571 15.41 -12.05 14.58
CA GLY A 571 15.01 -10.67 14.26
C GLY A 571 16.09 -9.87 13.54
N GLN A 572 17.30 -9.80 14.10
CA GLN A 572 18.39 -9.04 13.49
C GLN A 572 18.82 -9.64 12.14
N GLU A 573 18.91 -10.97 12.00
CA GLU A 573 19.25 -11.59 10.70
C GLU A 573 18.16 -11.33 9.65
N TYR A 574 16.88 -11.36 10.05
CA TYR A 574 15.76 -11.01 9.17
C TYR A 574 15.80 -9.55 8.74
N LEU A 575 16.16 -8.63 9.64
CA LEU A 575 16.37 -7.22 9.31
C LEU A 575 17.58 -7.01 8.38
N ASP A 576 18.68 -7.73 8.56
CA ASP A 576 19.85 -7.65 7.67
C ASP A 576 19.55 -8.22 6.27
N ARG A 577 18.84 -9.36 6.17
CA ARG A 577 18.32 -9.91 4.91
C ARG A 577 17.43 -8.91 4.15
N LEU A 578 16.72 -8.03 4.86
CA LEU A 578 15.89 -6.96 4.29
C LEU A 578 16.64 -5.63 4.07
N GLY A 579 17.93 -5.54 4.43
CA GLY A 579 18.73 -4.31 4.32
C GLY A 579 18.34 -3.21 5.32
N MET A 580 17.82 -3.59 6.49
CA MET A 580 17.32 -2.70 7.54
C MET A 580 17.97 -2.93 8.92
N GLY A 581 18.84 -3.92 9.08
CA GLY A 581 19.54 -4.27 10.32
C GLY A 581 20.61 -3.26 10.80
N LYS A 582 20.67 -2.06 10.22
CA LYS A 582 21.60 -1.00 10.63
C LYS A 582 21.43 -0.65 12.11
N ALA A 583 22.50 -0.82 12.90
CA ALA A 583 22.54 -0.50 14.32
C ALA A 583 22.20 0.98 14.60
N VAL A 584 21.37 1.21 15.62
CA VAL A 584 20.83 2.52 16.00
C VAL A 584 21.65 3.11 17.15
N PRO A 585 22.08 4.39 17.12
CA PRO A 585 22.75 5.02 18.25
C PRO A 585 21.82 5.17 19.46
N PHE A 586 22.30 4.79 20.65
CA PHE A 586 21.53 4.85 21.91
C PHE A 586 20.91 6.24 22.17
N GLU A 587 21.71 7.31 22.08
CA GLU A 587 21.24 8.69 22.28
C GLU A 587 20.09 9.09 21.33
N LEU A 588 20.08 8.53 20.11
CA LEU A 588 19.00 8.76 19.15
C LEU A 588 17.76 7.96 19.57
N GLU A 589 17.92 6.68 19.88
CA GLU A 589 16.81 5.82 20.29
C GLU A 589 16.10 6.36 21.54
N GLU A 590 16.85 6.71 22.59
CA GLU A 590 16.36 7.35 23.80
C GLU A 590 15.64 8.67 23.51
N HIS A 591 16.19 9.51 22.64
CA HIS A 591 15.55 10.76 22.25
C HIS A 591 14.19 10.52 21.56
N LEU A 592 14.10 9.53 20.66
CA LEU A 592 12.87 9.20 19.95
C LEU A 592 11.82 8.56 20.88
N ILE A 593 12.24 7.74 21.85
CA ILE A 593 11.37 7.18 22.90
C ILE A 593 10.78 8.30 23.76
N ASN A 594 11.59 9.26 24.20
CA ASN A 594 11.10 10.42 24.95
C ASN A 594 10.12 11.28 24.10
N LEU A 595 10.39 11.48 22.80
CA LEU A 595 9.46 12.18 21.91
C LEU A 595 8.10 11.47 21.76
N TYR A 596 8.08 10.14 21.77
CA TYR A 596 6.83 9.36 21.76
C TYR A 596 6.03 9.57 23.05
N PHE A 597 6.66 9.38 24.22
CA PHE A 597 5.98 9.48 25.52
C PHE A 597 5.50 10.90 25.86
N THR A 598 6.14 11.96 25.35
CA THR A 598 5.64 13.33 25.56
C THR A 598 4.45 13.68 24.67
N TRP A 599 4.48 13.32 23.38
CA TRP A 599 3.59 13.91 22.36
C TRP A 599 2.55 12.95 21.76
N GLN A 600 2.80 11.64 21.77
CA GLN A 600 1.89 10.65 21.19
C GLN A 600 1.11 9.88 22.25
N ASP A 601 1.81 9.25 23.19
CA ASP A 601 1.21 8.29 24.12
C ASP A 601 0.09 8.91 24.99
N PRO A 602 0.22 10.14 25.55
CA PRO A 602 -0.85 10.75 26.35
C PRO A 602 -2.18 11.02 25.60
N ALA A 603 -2.21 10.90 24.28
CA ALA A 603 -3.44 10.97 23.49
C ALA A 603 -4.05 9.59 23.20
N PHE A 604 -3.23 8.52 23.14
CA PHE A 604 -3.62 7.12 22.96
C PHE A 604 -2.81 6.24 23.92
N HIS A 605 -3.08 6.34 25.22
CA HIS A 605 -2.27 5.63 26.22
C HIS A 605 -2.37 4.13 26.01
N VAL A 606 -1.24 3.50 25.68
CA VAL A 606 -1.13 2.03 25.59
C VAL A 606 0.19 1.52 26.17
N VAL A 607 1.21 2.36 26.36
CA VAL A 607 2.50 1.91 26.93
C VAL A 607 2.73 2.55 28.30
N ASN A 608 2.69 1.75 29.37
CA ASN A 608 3.21 2.22 30.66
C ASN A 608 4.73 2.37 30.55
N ARG A 609 5.22 3.62 30.62
CA ARG A 609 6.65 3.95 30.44
C ARG A 609 7.57 3.18 31.39
N ALA A 610 7.24 3.14 32.68
CA ALA A 610 8.08 2.51 33.69
C ALA A 610 8.19 0.98 33.48
N MET A 611 7.09 0.31 33.14
CA MET A 611 7.11 -1.11 32.80
C MET A 611 7.87 -1.39 31.51
N PHE A 612 7.72 -0.55 30.47
CA PHE A 612 8.48 -0.68 29.22
C PHE A 612 9.99 -0.48 29.42
N GLU A 613 10.41 0.54 30.18
CA GLU A 613 11.82 0.81 30.45
C GLU A 613 12.47 -0.29 31.33
N ALA A 614 11.75 -0.80 32.34
CA ALA A 614 12.21 -1.94 33.14
C ALA A 614 12.30 -3.24 32.32
N ALA A 615 11.28 -3.55 31.52
CA ALA A 615 11.27 -4.72 30.64
C ALA A 615 12.37 -4.65 29.57
N LYS A 616 12.65 -3.47 29.01
CA LYS A 616 13.78 -3.22 28.12
C LYS A 616 15.12 -3.49 28.81
N ALA A 617 15.30 -3.03 30.06
CA ALA A 617 16.52 -3.25 30.81
C ALA A 617 16.77 -4.75 31.04
N GLY A 618 15.78 -5.50 31.53
CA GLY A 618 15.89 -6.96 31.69
C GLY A 618 16.18 -7.70 30.37
N TRP A 619 15.57 -7.27 29.26
CA TRP A 619 15.81 -7.85 27.94
C TRP A 619 17.26 -7.69 27.45
N ILE A 620 17.91 -6.56 27.78
CA ILE A 620 19.30 -6.22 27.42
C ILE A 620 20.30 -6.82 28.41
N GLU A 621 20.07 -6.67 29.71
CA GLU A 621 21.06 -6.95 30.76
C GLU A 621 21.00 -8.37 31.33
N HIS A 622 19.84 -9.04 31.22
CA HIS A 622 19.57 -10.33 31.88
C HIS A 622 19.05 -11.40 30.90
N GLU A 623 18.95 -11.06 29.61
CA GLU A 623 18.33 -11.89 28.56
C GLU A 623 16.87 -12.29 28.86
N GLU A 624 16.17 -11.51 29.68
CA GLU A 624 14.78 -11.78 30.08
C GLU A 624 13.79 -11.40 28.97
N ASP A 625 13.05 -12.38 28.46
CA ASP A 625 11.90 -12.13 27.57
C ASP A 625 10.62 -11.96 28.41
N THR A 626 9.99 -10.78 28.29
CA THR A 626 8.77 -10.43 29.03
C THR A 626 7.70 -9.90 28.07
N PRO A 627 6.40 -10.05 28.37
CA PRO A 627 5.34 -9.63 27.44
C PRO A 627 5.19 -8.10 27.28
N TYR A 628 5.98 -7.29 28.01
CA TYR A 628 5.87 -5.82 28.06
C TYR A 628 6.91 -5.09 27.19
N TYR A 629 7.85 -5.82 26.60
CA TYR A 629 8.86 -5.28 25.68
C TYR A 629 9.04 -6.21 24.49
N SER A 630 9.08 -5.64 23.29
CA SER A 630 9.64 -6.28 22.11
C SER A 630 10.40 -5.26 21.27
N GLU A 631 11.35 -5.70 20.46
CA GLU A 631 11.99 -4.79 19.50
C GLU A 631 10.97 -4.25 18.49
N ALA A 632 9.89 -4.97 18.16
CA ALA A 632 8.86 -4.44 17.26
C ALA A 632 8.13 -3.25 17.92
N LEU A 633 7.82 -3.34 19.21
CA LEU A 633 7.27 -2.22 20.00
C LEU A 633 8.26 -1.05 20.07
N GLN A 634 9.54 -1.29 20.37
CA GLN A 634 10.56 -0.25 20.39
C GLN A 634 10.67 0.47 19.03
N ASN A 635 10.75 -0.28 17.94
CA ASN A 635 10.83 0.30 16.59
C ASN A 635 9.51 1.00 16.21
N ALA A 636 8.35 0.55 16.69
CA ALA A 636 7.08 1.26 16.51
C ALA A 636 7.08 2.60 17.25
N ILE A 637 7.47 2.63 18.53
CA ILE A 637 7.64 3.83 19.36
C ILE A 637 8.60 4.83 18.69
N CYS A 638 9.79 4.37 18.31
CA CYS A 638 10.78 5.21 17.63
C CYS A 638 10.28 5.73 16.27
N SER A 639 9.38 5.03 15.58
CA SER A 639 8.81 5.52 14.32
C SER A 639 7.98 6.79 14.49
N LEU A 640 7.17 6.89 15.55
CA LEU A 640 6.39 8.09 15.85
C LEU A 640 7.24 9.20 16.48
N GLY A 641 8.19 8.84 17.36
CA GLY A 641 9.22 9.79 17.80
C GLY A 641 9.95 10.43 16.61
N ALA A 642 10.29 9.62 15.59
CA ALA A 642 10.97 10.07 14.37
C ALA A 642 10.08 10.83 13.37
N ALA A 643 8.76 10.82 13.54
CA ALA A 643 7.87 11.73 12.81
C ALA A 643 7.90 13.16 13.40
N PHE A 644 8.15 13.26 14.71
CA PHE A 644 8.26 14.53 15.43
C PHE A 644 9.67 15.14 15.41
N GLU A 645 10.73 14.33 15.38
CA GLU A 645 12.11 14.81 15.23
C GLU A 645 12.30 15.58 13.91
N THR A 646 13.03 16.69 14.00
CA THR A 646 13.29 17.62 12.89
C THR A 646 14.77 18.01 12.74
N ARG A 647 15.64 17.54 13.64
CA ARG A 647 17.10 17.63 13.48
C ARG A 647 17.55 16.67 12.37
N HIS A 648 18.68 17.00 11.73
CA HIS A 648 19.35 16.09 10.83
C HIS A 648 20.42 15.32 11.61
N HIS A 649 20.46 13.99 11.45
CA HIS A 649 21.42 13.12 12.13
C HIS A 649 22.51 12.69 11.12
N PRO A 650 23.64 13.41 11.01
CA PRO A 650 24.66 13.11 10.01
C PRO A 650 25.31 11.74 10.23
N THR A 651 25.44 11.31 11.50
CA THR A 651 25.91 9.97 11.90
C THR A 651 24.90 8.86 11.61
N PHE A 652 23.60 9.19 11.41
CA PHE A 652 22.55 8.20 11.21
C PHE A 652 21.66 8.50 10.00
N VAL A 653 22.27 8.49 8.80
CA VAL A 653 21.53 8.60 7.53
C VAL A 653 20.69 7.33 7.26
N THR A 654 19.40 7.51 6.94
CA THR A 654 18.44 6.45 6.56
C THR A 654 17.93 6.56 5.10
N PHE A 655 18.53 7.45 4.31
CA PHE A 655 18.15 7.72 2.92
C PHE A 655 18.17 6.42 2.07
N PRO A 656 17.17 6.14 1.21
CA PRO A 656 16.12 7.05 0.72
C PRO A 656 14.82 7.09 1.54
N LYS A 657 14.74 6.37 2.67
CA LYS A 657 13.58 6.41 3.58
C LYS A 657 13.63 7.64 4.49
N SER A 658 12.48 8.05 5.02
CA SER A 658 12.45 8.93 6.19
C SER A 658 12.95 8.17 7.43
N LEU A 659 13.32 8.90 8.49
CA LEU A 659 13.69 8.26 9.77
C LEU A 659 12.49 7.48 10.34
N SER A 660 11.30 8.08 10.27
CA SER A 660 9.99 7.49 10.61
C SER A 660 9.72 6.16 9.88
N ASP A 661 9.76 6.15 8.53
CA ASP A 661 9.54 4.94 7.73
C ASP A 661 10.64 3.88 7.94
N PHE A 662 11.89 4.27 8.26
CA PHE A 662 12.95 3.32 8.58
C PHE A 662 12.61 2.50 9.83
N PHE A 663 12.25 3.16 10.93
CA PHE A 663 11.83 2.49 12.16
C PHE A 663 10.51 1.73 11.98
N ALA A 664 9.52 2.31 11.28
CA ALA A 664 8.25 1.64 11.06
C ALA A 664 8.37 0.37 10.20
N ASP A 665 9.27 0.36 9.20
CA ASP A 665 9.50 -0.84 8.39
C ASP A 665 10.34 -1.90 9.14
N ARG A 666 11.26 -1.51 10.04
CA ARG A 666 11.89 -2.44 11.00
C ARG A 666 10.84 -3.09 11.90
N ALA A 667 9.97 -2.28 12.52
CA ALA A 667 8.89 -2.75 13.38
C ALA A 667 7.98 -3.77 12.68
N LYS A 668 7.54 -3.46 11.44
CA LYS A 668 6.67 -4.34 10.65
C LYS A 668 7.34 -5.65 10.24
N ALA A 669 8.65 -5.65 10.02
CA ALA A 669 9.41 -6.87 9.73
C ALA A 669 9.55 -7.76 10.97
N LEU A 670 9.85 -7.18 12.14
CA LEU A 670 9.89 -7.92 13.41
C LEU A 670 8.51 -8.45 13.82
N LEU A 671 7.45 -7.70 13.53
CA LEU A 671 6.06 -8.10 13.80
C LEU A 671 5.62 -9.34 13.00
N GLU A 672 6.19 -9.61 11.81
CA GLU A 672 5.92 -10.88 11.09
C GLU A 672 6.58 -12.10 11.73
N ILE A 673 7.51 -11.90 12.68
CA ILE A 673 8.04 -12.97 13.55
C ILE A 673 7.19 -13.06 14.82
N GLU A 674 6.91 -11.91 15.45
CA GLU A 674 6.09 -11.83 16.68
C GLU A 674 4.67 -12.38 16.51
N LEU A 675 4.11 -12.33 15.29
CA LEU A 675 2.81 -12.91 14.95
C LEU A 675 2.73 -14.45 15.06
N ASP A 676 3.86 -15.18 15.06
CA ASP A 676 3.85 -16.62 15.38
C ASP A 676 3.59 -16.86 16.89
N CYS A 677 3.84 -15.86 17.74
CA CYS A 677 3.83 -15.96 19.20
C CYS A 677 3.48 -14.60 19.86
N PRO A 678 2.23 -14.11 19.74
CA PRO A 678 1.86 -12.76 20.18
C PRO A 678 1.88 -12.60 21.71
N CYS A 679 2.08 -11.35 22.15
CA CYS A 679 2.08 -10.88 23.53
C CYS A 679 1.53 -9.44 23.64
N VAL A 680 1.57 -8.83 24.84
CA VAL A 680 1.02 -7.48 25.07
C VAL A 680 1.79 -6.42 24.25
N ALA A 681 3.11 -6.55 24.14
CA ALA A 681 3.94 -5.70 23.29
C ALA A 681 3.53 -5.77 21.81
N THR A 682 3.05 -6.92 21.31
CA THR A 682 2.54 -7.08 19.94
C THR A 682 1.31 -6.22 19.69
N VAL A 683 0.38 -6.18 20.65
CA VAL A 683 -0.83 -5.35 20.60
C VAL A 683 -0.46 -3.87 20.64
N GLN A 684 0.40 -3.48 21.58
CA GLN A 684 0.93 -2.11 21.69
C GLN A 684 1.60 -1.66 20.39
N ALA A 685 2.48 -2.50 19.80
CA ALA A 685 3.18 -2.21 18.55
C ALA A 685 2.21 -1.97 17.39
N MET A 686 1.14 -2.77 17.27
CA MET A 686 0.10 -2.57 16.25
C MET A 686 -0.70 -1.27 16.46
N VAL A 687 -1.09 -0.93 17.70
CA VAL A 687 -1.78 0.34 17.98
C VAL A 687 -0.90 1.53 17.60
N VAL A 688 0.38 1.50 17.96
CA VAL A 688 1.36 2.54 17.60
C VAL A 688 1.56 2.62 16.08
N LEU A 689 1.74 1.49 15.40
CA LEU A 689 1.90 1.44 13.92
C LEU A 689 0.63 1.85 13.16
N SER A 690 -0.57 1.70 13.75
CA SER A 690 -1.82 2.18 13.15
C SER A 690 -1.77 3.69 12.93
N SER A 691 -1.35 4.44 13.96
CA SER A 691 -1.22 5.89 13.95
C SER A 691 -0.20 6.37 12.91
N HIS A 692 0.94 5.69 12.83
CA HIS A 692 1.99 5.97 11.85
C HIS A 692 1.46 5.81 10.42
N ASP A 693 0.84 4.68 10.10
CA ASP A 693 0.43 4.40 8.73
C ASP A 693 -0.84 5.17 8.31
N ILE A 694 -1.73 5.59 9.22
CA ILE A 694 -2.72 6.65 8.95
C ILE A 694 -2.02 7.97 8.59
N GLY A 695 -1.04 8.40 9.41
CA GLY A 695 -0.26 9.61 9.19
C GLY A 695 0.47 9.64 7.84
N CYS A 696 0.94 8.48 7.36
CA CYS A 696 1.60 8.32 6.07
C CYS A 696 0.64 8.11 4.87
N LYS A 697 -0.66 8.40 4.99
CA LYS A 697 -1.72 8.16 3.97
C LYS A 697 -1.95 6.67 3.62
N ARG A 698 -1.42 5.74 4.41
CA ARG A 698 -1.55 4.28 4.19
C ARG A 698 -2.82 3.77 4.90
N ASP A 699 -3.92 4.50 4.73
CA ASP A 699 -5.14 4.43 5.54
C ASP A 699 -5.66 3.00 5.79
N ALA A 700 -5.71 2.20 4.72
CA ALA A 700 -6.21 0.83 4.77
C ALA A 700 -5.34 -0.09 5.65
N ARG A 701 -4.02 0.15 5.71
CA ARG A 701 -3.10 -0.61 6.57
C ARG A 701 -3.17 -0.12 8.01
N GLY A 702 -3.30 1.19 8.24
CA GLY A 702 -3.49 1.75 9.59
C GLY A 702 -4.73 1.15 10.27
N TRP A 703 -5.86 1.14 9.58
CA TRP A 703 -7.11 0.50 10.06
C TRP A 703 -7.02 -1.02 10.21
N LEU A 704 -6.24 -1.71 9.36
CA LEU A 704 -5.98 -3.14 9.57
C LEU A 704 -5.17 -3.38 10.85
N PHE A 705 -4.18 -2.53 11.17
CA PHE A 705 -3.42 -2.70 12.42
C PHE A 705 -4.27 -2.46 13.68
N SER A 706 -5.17 -1.48 13.71
CA SER A 706 -6.08 -1.32 14.87
C SER A 706 -7.06 -2.50 14.99
N GLY A 707 -7.65 -2.94 13.86
CA GLY A 707 -8.54 -4.09 13.83
C GLY A 707 -7.85 -5.43 14.13
N MET A 708 -6.54 -5.56 13.89
CA MET A 708 -5.72 -6.70 14.29
C MET A 708 -5.34 -6.63 15.78
N ALA A 709 -4.90 -5.47 16.26
CA ALA A 709 -4.58 -5.24 17.67
C ALA A 709 -5.76 -5.59 18.57
N MET A 710 -6.98 -5.17 18.19
CA MET A 710 -8.21 -5.50 18.90
C MET A 710 -8.50 -7.01 18.93
N ARG A 711 -8.28 -7.73 17.82
CA ARG A 711 -8.47 -9.20 17.78
C ARG A 711 -7.46 -9.93 18.66
N LEU A 712 -6.21 -9.47 18.68
CA LEU A 712 -5.19 -9.99 19.59
C LEU A 712 -5.45 -9.62 21.06
N ALA A 713 -6.09 -8.48 21.34
CA ALA A 713 -6.52 -8.14 22.70
C ALA A 713 -7.62 -9.12 23.23
N PHE A 714 -8.40 -9.75 22.34
CA PHE A 714 -9.26 -10.87 22.70
C PHE A 714 -8.48 -12.18 22.87
N ASP A 715 -7.58 -12.52 21.93
CA ASP A 715 -6.70 -13.71 22.00
C ASP A 715 -5.83 -13.76 23.27
N LEU A 716 -5.42 -12.60 23.79
CA LEU A 716 -4.60 -12.46 25.01
C LEU A 716 -5.40 -12.14 26.30
N ALA A 717 -6.74 -12.27 26.25
CA ALA A 717 -7.69 -12.00 27.34
C ALA A 717 -7.66 -10.59 27.95
N LEU A 718 -7.19 -9.57 27.24
CA LEU A 718 -7.08 -8.20 27.79
C LEU A 718 -8.45 -7.56 28.08
N HIS A 719 -9.53 -8.14 27.52
CA HIS A 719 -10.93 -7.80 27.75
C HIS A 719 -11.55 -8.41 29.03
N VAL A 720 -10.82 -9.27 29.75
CA VAL A 720 -11.32 -10.05 30.90
C VAL A 720 -10.91 -9.42 32.24
N ASP A 721 -11.80 -9.44 33.25
CA ASP A 721 -11.42 -9.06 34.61
C ASP A 721 -10.39 -10.04 35.22
N LEU A 722 -9.23 -9.51 35.60
CA LEU A 722 -8.13 -10.27 36.21
C LEU A 722 -8.07 -10.15 37.73
N SER A 723 -9.04 -9.50 38.38
CA SER A 723 -9.08 -9.30 39.85
C SER A 723 -8.92 -10.62 40.64
N ARG A 724 -9.48 -11.73 40.13
CA ARG A 724 -9.30 -13.08 40.71
C ARG A 724 -7.86 -13.61 40.60
N HIS A 725 -7.16 -13.29 39.51
CA HIS A 725 -5.76 -13.68 39.30
C HIS A 725 -4.80 -12.84 40.14
N VAL A 726 -5.10 -11.55 40.34
CA VAL A 726 -4.37 -10.69 41.29
C VAL A 726 -4.56 -11.18 42.73
N ALA A 727 -5.80 -11.54 43.13
CA ALA A 727 -6.06 -12.11 44.46
C ALA A 727 -5.32 -13.45 44.70
N LYS A 728 -5.20 -14.29 43.66
CA LYS A 728 -4.38 -15.52 43.67
C LYS A 728 -2.86 -15.27 43.57
N LYS A 729 -2.42 -14.02 43.35
CA LYS A 729 -1.02 -13.61 43.08
C LYS A 729 -0.38 -14.28 41.85
N SER A 730 -1.18 -14.77 40.89
CA SER A 730 -0.67 -15.32 39.62
C SER A 730 -0.36 -14.24 38.59
N ILE A 731 -0.91 -13.04 38.79
CA ILE A 731 -0.69 -11.81 38.00
C ILE A 731 -0.50 -10.66 38.99
N THR A 732 0.36 -9.68 38.65
CA THR A 732 0.56 -8.51 39.52
C THR A 732 -0.52 -7.45 39.29
N GLN A 733 -0.78 -6.59 40.29
CA GLN A 733 -1.72 -5.47 40.11
C GLN A 733 -1.30 -4.55 38.95
N ALA A 734 -0.01 -4.19 38.87
CA ALA A 734 0.52 -3.36 37.78
C ALA A 734 0.38 -4.01 36.38
N GLU A 735 0.51 -5.33 36.29
CA GLU A 735 0.21 -6.06 35.05
C GLU A 735 -1.27 -6.01 34.70
N ALA A 736 -2.18 -6.23 35.67
CA ALA A 736 -3.62 -6.16 35.44
C ALA A 736 -4.05 -4.75 35.01
N ASP A 737 -3.46 -3.71 35.62
CA ASP A 737 -3.62 -2.32 35.22
C ASP A 737 -3.15 -2.08 33.78
N LEU A 738 -1.91 -2.48 33.43
CA LEU A 738 -1.39 -2.36 32.06
C LEU A 738 -2.25 -3.11 31.03
N ARG A 739 -2.69 -4.33 31.34
CA ARG A 739 -3.52 -5.14 30.42
C ARG A 739 -4.86 -4.44 30.13
N ARG A 740 -5.51 -3.88 31.15
CA ARG A 740 -6.72 -3.05 31.02
C ARG A 740 -6.46 -1.85 30.12
N ASP A 741 -5.40 -1.10 30.40
CA ASP A 741 -5.15 0.18 29.72
C ASP A 741 -4.71 -0.05 28.25
N VAL A 742 -4.01 -1.16 27.95
CA VAL A 742 -3.76 -1.62 26.57
C VAL A 742 -5.05 -1.98 25.83
N PHE A 743 -5.97 -2.71 26.47
CA PHE A 743 -7.27 -3.06 25.86
C PHE A 743 -8.08 -1.80 25.51
N TRP A 744 -8.24 -0.89 26.48
CA TRP A 744 -9.02 0.32 26.28
C TRP A 744 -8.36 1.30 25.32
N GLY A 745 -7.02 1.37 25.28
CA GLY A 745 -6.30 2.18 24.30
C GLY A 745 -6.46 1.65 22.88
N ALA A 746 -6.40 0.31 22.71
CA ALA A 746 -6.72 -0.33 21.42
C ALA A 746 -8.19 -0.08 21.01
N TYR A 747 -9.13 -0.15 21.95
CA TYR A 747 -10.55 0.17 21.73
C TYR A 747 -10.73 1.61 21.23
N THR A 748 -10.15 2.59 21.94
CA THR A 748 -10.22 4.01 21.57
C THR A 748 -9.68 4.26 20.16
N VAL A 749 -8.54 3.65 19.82
CA VAL A 749 -7.88 3.85 18.53
C VAL A 749 -8.63 3.18 17.37
N ASP A 750 -9.18 1.98 17.54
CA ASP A 750 -9.96 1.32 16.48
C ASP A 750 -11.29 2.03 16.19
N HIS A 751 -11.98 2.50 17.23
CA HIS A 751 -13.17 3.34 17.06
C HIS A 751 -12.82 4.64 16.33
N MET A 752 -11.81 5.38 16.79
CA MET A 752 -11.41 6.64 16.18
C MET A 752 -10.98 6.49 14.71
N TRP A 753 -10.20 5.47 14.34
CA TRP A 753 -9.86 5.24 12.94
C TRP A 753 -11.04 4.80 12.10
N SER A 754 -11.98 4.06 12.68
CA SER A 754 -13.21 3.68 12.01
C SER A 754 -14.14 4.88 11.75
N PHE A 755 -14.29 5.80 12.72
CA PHE A 755 -14.95 7.10 12.50
C PHE A 755 -14.22 7.96 11.45
N TYR A 756 -12.89 8.10 11.56
CA TYR A 756 -12.08 8.91 10.63
C TYR A 756 -12.17 8.42 9.16
N LEU A 757 -12.35 7.11 8.95
CA LEU A 757 -12.40 6.49 7.62
C LEU A 757 -13.83 6.14 7.15
N GLY A 758 -14.86 6.38 7.95
CA GLY A 758 -16.25 6.03 7.66
C GLY A 758 -16.46 4.50 7.53
N ARG A 759 -16.02 3.74 8.53
CA ARG A 759 -16.02 2.26 8.53
C ARG A 759 -16.71 1.68 9.76
N PRO A 760 -17.32 0.50 9.67
CA PRO A 760 -17.81 -0.22 10.84
C PRO A 760 -16.65 -0.84 11.63
N PHE A 761 -16.53 -0.46 12.89
CA PHE A 761 -15.96 -1.33 13.94
C PHE A 761 -16.97 -2.45 14.23
N ARG A 762 -16.49 -3.62 14.68
CA ARG A 762 -17.33 -4.76 15.11
C ARG A 762 -16.64 -5.54 16.21
N ILE A 763 -17.04 -5.27 17.44
CA ILE A 763 -16.68 -5.94 18.69
C ILE A 763 -17.98 -6.04 19.48
N ASN A 764 -18.28 -7.17 20.11
CA ASN A 764 -19.39 -7.17 21.07
C ASN A 764 -18.86 -6.63 22.41
N MET A 765 -19.46 -5.55 22.91
CA MET A 765 -19.06 -4.97 24.20
C MET A 765 -19.67 -5.72 25.39
N GLU A 766 -20.68 -6.58 25.16
CA GLU A 766 -21.23 -7.47 26.19
C GLU A 766 -20.22 -8.57 26.61
N ASP A 767 -19.26 -8.91 25.74
CA ASP A 767 -18.20 -9.88 26.01
C ASP A 767 -17.08 -9.30 26.91
N VAL A 768 -17.07 -7.99 27.15
CA VAL A 768 -16.00 -7.26 27.85
C VAL A 768 -16.33 -7.17 29.35
N THR A 769 -15.48 -7.76 30.18
CA THR A 769 -15.64 -7.76 31.65
C THR A 769 -14.59 -6.94 32.39
N VAL A 770 -13.48 -6.58 31.74
CA VAL A 770 -12.46 -5.71 32.34
C VAL A 770 -13.03 -4.32 32.64
N ALA A 771 -12.76 -3.81 33.84
CA ALA A 771 -13.21 -2.48 34.24
C ALA A 771 -12.62 -1.37 33.33
N LYS A 772 -13.30 -0.23 33.24
CA LYS A 772 -12.78 0.97 32.57
C LYS A 772 -11.52 1.51 33.27
N PRO A 773 -10.65 2.27 32.57
CA PRO A 773 -9.48 2.89 33.20
C PRO A 773 -9.89 3.76 34.38
N SER A 774 -9.17 3.67 35.49
CA SER A 774 -9.40 4.51 36.67
C SER A 774 -8.57 5.79 36.57
N GLY A 775 -9.25 6.94 36.50
CA GLY A 775 -8.61 8.24 36.54
C GLY A 775 -8.60 8.81 37.96
N ASP A 776 -7.55 9.55 38.30
CA ASP A 776 -7.50 10.39 39.49
C ASP A 776 -7.32 11.85 39.08
N THR A 777 -8.05 12.73 39.76
CA THR A 777 -8.04 14.18 39.52
C THR A 777 -7.30 14.94 40.61
N ARG A 778 -6.79 14.25 41.64
CA ARG A 778 -6.02 14.85 42.73
C ARG A 778 -4.60 15.22 42.24
N PRO A 779 -4.15 16.48 42.43
CA PRO A 779 -2.81 16.89 42.03
C PRO A 779 -1.67 16.13 42.73
N GLU A 780 -1.93 15.57 43.93
CA GLU A 780 -0.95 14.81 44.72
C GLU A 780 -0.67 13.40 44.16
N SER A 781 -1.56 12.87 43.32
CA SER A 781 -1.41 11.58 42.62
C SER A 781 -1.07 11.73 41.13
N ALA A 782 -1.10 12.96 40.60
CA ALA A 782 -0.74 13.24 39.22
C ALA A 782 0.78 13.14 39.02
N GLY A 783 1.21 12.65 37.86
CA GLY A 783 2.62 12.65 37.46
C GLY A 783 3.12 14.07 37.12
N GLN A 784 4.34 14.17 36.58
CA GLN A 784 4.85 15.43 36.02
C GLN A 784 5.06 15.29 34.51
N TRP A 785 4.28 16.02 33.73
CA TRP A 785 4.45 16.16 32.28
C TRP A 785 5.28 17.41 31.97
N ILE A 786 6.31 17.25 31.14
CA ILE A 786 7.22 18.33 30.71
C ILE A 786 7.31 18.29 29.17
N PRO A 787 7.16 19.43 28.45
CA PRO A 787 7.27 19.46 27.00
C PRO A 787 8.71 19.20 26.53
N TYR A 788 8.99 17.98 26.08
CA TYR A 788 10.29 17.55 25.59
C TYR A 788 10.48 17.82 24.07
N VAL A 789 11.51 18.60 23.71
CA VAL A 789 11.87 18.87 22.30
C VAL A 789 13.30 18.44 21.99
N THR A 790 14.21 18.57 22.96
CA THR A 790 15.60 18.09 22.90
C THR A 790 16.01 17.58 24.30
N PRO A 791 17.16 16.88 24.47
CA PRO A 791 17.65 16.46 25.77
C PRO A 791 17.77 17.56 26.85
N ARG A 792 17.86 18.85 26.46
CA ARG A 792 17.91 19.99 27.40
C ARG A 792 16.55 20.55 27.82
N SER A 793 15.44 20.12 27.21
CA SER A 793 14.12 20.72 27.46
C SER A 793 13.61 20.57 28.90
N PHE A 794 14.21 19.69 29.71
CA PHE A 794 13.95 19.57 31.14
C PHE A 794 14.44 20.76 31.97
N GLU A 795 15.37 21.58 31.44
CA GLU A 795 15.90 22.78 32.11
C GLU A 795 15.11 24.05 31.77
N GLU A 796 14.29 24.03 30.70
CA GLU A 796 13.71 25.22 30.07
C GLU A 796 12.22 25.43 30.37
N HIS A 797 11.54 24.45 30.99
CA HIS A 797 10.08 24.40 31.06
C HIS A 797 9.54 23.97 32.44
N THR A 798 8.53 24.69 32.93
CA THR A 798 7.80 24.33 34.16
C THR A 798 7.02 23.03 33.97
N PRO A 799 7.11 22.05 34.89
CA PRO A 799 6.29 20.86 34.86
C PRO A 799 4.80 21.17 35.07
N LEU A 800 3.94 20.42 34.37
CA LEU A 800 2.50 20.38 34.59
C LEU A 800 2.11 19.05 35.26
N PRO A 801 1.02 18.99 36.05
CA PRO A 801 0.48 17.72 36.54
C PRO A 801 0.03 16.84 35.36
N ASP A 802 0.36 15.55 35.38
CA ASP A 802 -0.02 14.58 34.35
C ASP A 802 -1.36 13.90 34.70
N TYR A 803 -2.36 14.10 33.83
CA TYR A 803 -3.71 13.53 33.95
C TYR A 803 -4.01 12.44 32.90
N THR A 804 -2.98 11.85 32.27
CA THR A 804 -3.12 10.87 31.17
C THR A 804 -4.12 9.75 31.45
N ASN A 805 -4.20 9.23 32.68
CA ASN A 805 -5.14 8.15 33.04
C ASN A 805 -6.61 8.61 33.03
N GLU A 806 -6.92 9.82 33.52
CA GLU A 806 -8.27 10.37 33.46
C GLU A 806 -8.64 10.75 32.02
N LEU A 807 -7.71 11.32 31.24
CA LEU A 807 -7.88 11.54 29.81
C LEU A 807 -8.16 10.23 29.04
N HIS A 808 -7.47 9.15 29.41
CA HIS A 808 -7.70 7.84 28.83
C HIS A 808 -9.11 7.33 29.13
N ARG A 809 -9.57 7.42 30.39
CA ARG A 809 -10.95 7.11 30.80
C ARG A 809 -11.97 7.93 30.02
N GLN A 810 -11.75 9.24 29.87
CA GLN A 810 -12.67 10.14 29.16
C GLN A 810 -12.75 9.84 27.66
N ARG A 811 -11.64 9.44 27.03
CA ARG A 811 -11.60 9.00 25.62
C ARG A 811 -12.35 7.69 25.39
N VAL A 812 -12.38 6.78 26.36
CA VAL A 812 -13.22 5.57 26.32
C VAL A 812 -14.71 5.95 26.34
N LEU A 813 -15.13 6.82 27.26
CA LEU A 813 -16.52 7.25 27.39
C LEU A 813 -17.05 7.95 26.11
N LEU A 814 -16.23 8.81 25.51
CA LEU A 814 -16.56 9.42 24.20
C LEU A 814 -16.72 8.36 23.09
N GLY A 815 -15.92 7.29 23.12
CA GLY A 815 -16.04 6.15 22.20
C GLY A 815 -17.39 5.45 22.34
N GLU A 816 -17.82 5.16 23.56
CA GLU A 816 -19.10 4.51 23.85
C GLU A 816 -20.30 5.39 23.49
N ILE A 817 -20.28 6.69 23.84
CA ILE A 817 -21.35 7.66 23.51
C ILE A 817 -21.57 7.75 21.99
N MET A 818 -20.49 7.68 21.22
CA MET A 818 -20.53 7.71 19.74
C MET A 818 -20.82 6.35 19.10
N ALA A 819 -20.68 5.23 19.82
CA ALA A 819 -20.76 3.89 19.25
C ALA A 819 -22.11 3.58 18.54
N PRO A 820 -23.29 3.93 19.09
CA PRO A 820 -24.57 3.72 18.41
C PRO A 820 -24.65 4.41 17.05
N LEU A 821 -24.21 5.68 16.96
CA LEU A 821 -24.15 6.40 15.68
C LEU A 821 -23.15 5.77 14.71
N GLY A 822 -22.02 5.26 15.17
CA GLY A 822 -21.07 4.52 14.32
C GLY A 822 -21.67 3.25 13.72
N TYR A 823 -22.41 2.47 14.52
CA TYR A 823 -23.15 1.31 14.04
C TYR A 823 -24.30 1.69 13.09
N ALA A 824 -24.98 2.81 13.32
CA ALA A 824 -26.06 3.29 12.47
C ALA A 824 -25.58 3.84 11.12
N LEU A 825 -24.49 4.63 11.11
CA LEU A 825 -23.98 5.32 9.92
C LEU A 825 -23.08 4.46 9.03
N TYR A 826 -22.36 3.48 9.61
CA TYR A 826 -21.43 2.62 8.86
C TYR A 826 -21.84 1.14 8.86
N GLY A 827 -22.98 0.81 9.47
CA GLY A 827 -23.61 -0.50 9.40
C GLY A 827 -24.23 -0.80 8.03
N SER A 828 -24.71 -2.04 7.87
CA SER A 828 -25.36 -2.50 6.64
C SER A 828 -26.90 -2.35 6.65
N LEU A 829 -27.44 -1.64 7.65
CA LEU A 829 -28.88 -1.52 7.91
C LEU A 829 -29.41 -0.20 7.32
N ARG A 830 -30.58 -0.26 6.68
CA ARG A 830 -31.33 0.95 6.31
C ARG A 830 -32.14 1.41 7.52
N ILE A 831 -31.69 2.48 8.17
CA ILE A 831 -32.36 3.08 9.34
C ILE A 831 -33.25 4.25 8.85
N PRO A 832 -34.52 4.35 9.30
CA PRO A 832 -35.38 5.48 8.95
C PRO A 832 -34.81 6.83 9.44
N PRO A 833 -34.96 7.94 8.68
CA PRO A 833 -34.44 9.25 9.08
C PRO A 833 -34.89 9.71 10.47
N ASN A 834 -36.13 9.39 10.86
CA ASN A 834 -36.68 9.73 12.18
C ASN A 834 -35.90 9.03 13.31
N SER A 835 -35.61 7.74 13.17
CA SER A 835 -34.84 6.95 14.15
C SER A 835 -33.37 7.37 14.21
N LEU A 836 -32.80 7.82 13.09
CA LEU A 836 -31.45 8.41 13.07
C LEU A 836 -31.43 9.77 13.79
N GLN A 837 -32.47 10.60 13.61
CA GLN A 837 -32.59 11.87 14.32
C GLN A 837 -32.87 11.68 15.82
N GLU A 838 -33.65 10.68 16.21
CA GLU A 838 -33.88 10.28 17.62
C GLU A 838 -32.56 9.84 18.28
N MET A 839 -31.80 8.96 17.63
CA MET A 839 -30.46 8.56 18.09
C MET A 839 -29.49 9.75 18.18
N ASN A 840 -29.52 10.66 17.20
CA ASN A 840 -28.73 11.91 17.20
C ASN A 840 -29.11 12.83 18.38
N VAL A 841 -30.40 12.95 18.73
CA VAL A 841 -30.84 13.71 19.91
C VAL A 841 -30.24 13.12 21.19
N VAL A 842 -30.36 11.80 21.38
CA VAL A 842 -29.83 11.09 22.56
C VAL A 842 -28.30 11.20 22.65
N THR A 843 -27.57 11.02 21.54
CA THR A 843 -26.11 11.13 21.55
C THR A 843 -25.64 12.57 21.81
N VAL A 844 -26.31 13.59 21.26
CA VAL A 844 -25.96 14.99 21.54
C VAL A 844 -26.24 15.36 23.00
N GLU A 845 -27.34 14.90 23.59
CA GLU A 845 -27.62 15.09 25.01
C GLU A 845 -26.56 14.41 25.89
N ALA A 846 -26.19 13.16 25.57
CA ALA A 846 -25.13 12.44 26.27
C ALA A 846 -23.75 13.15 26.17
N LEU A 847 -23.40 13.70 25.00
CA LEU A 847 -22.16 14.49 24.82
C LEU A 847 -22.15 15.80 25.63
N LEU A 848 -23.29 16.50 25.70
CA LEU A 848 -23.41 17.74 26.45
C LEU A 848 -23.36 17.49 27.97
N ASN A 849 -24.01 16.44 28.46
CA ASN A 849 -23.94 16.02 29.86
C ASN A 849 -22.51 15.58 30.22
N TRP A 850 -21.88 14.74 29.39
CA TRP A 850 -20.47 14.35 29.53
C TRP A 850 -19.53 15.57 29.61
N GLN A 851 -19.79 16.63 28.83
CA GLN A 851 -18.98 17.84 28.85
C GLN A 851 -19.20 18.66 30.14
N ALA A 852 -20.43 18.71 30.66
CA ALA A 852 -20.75 19.38 31.91
C ALA A 852 -20.14 18.67 33.13
N ASP A 853 -20.14 17.34 33.12
CA ASP A 853 -19.57 16.48 34.17
C ASP A 853 -18.04 16.30 34.07
N LEU A 854 -17.39 16.88 33.05
CA LEU A 854 -15.94 16.80 32.82
C LEU A 854 -15.18 17.47 33.97
N PRO A 855 -14.17 16.83 34.61
CA PRO A 855 -13.43 17.44 35.70
C PRO A 855 -12.76 18.77 35.33
N SER A 856 -12.73 19.73 36.26
CA SER A 856 -12.18 21.08 36.02
C SER A 856 -10.72 21.09 35.53
N VAL A 857 -9.91 20.10 35.92
CA VAL A 857 -8.52 19.92 35.44
C VAL A 857 -8.42 19.54 33.95
N LEU A 858 -9.53 19.10 33.34
CA LEU A 858 -9.68 18.81 31.91
C LEU A 858 -10.59 19.81 31.18
N GLN A 859 -11.14 20.83 31.86
CA GLN A 859 -11.92 21.88 31.21
C GLN A 859 -10.98 22.95 30.61
N ILE A 860 -11.40 23.55 29.49
CA ILE A 860 -10.68 24.62 28.80
C ILE A 860 -11.60 25.82 28.62
N ASP A 861 -11.16 26.99 29.07
CA ASP A 861 -11.73 28.27 28.65
C ASP A 861 -11.19 28.58 27.25
N LEU A 862 -12.09 28.87 26.31
CA LEU A 862 -11.76 29.15 24.91
C LEU A 862 -11.40 30.62 24.65
N ASP A 863 -11.68 31.51 25.60
CA ASP A 863 -11.39 32.93 25.52
C ASP A 863 -10.17 33.33 26.37
N ASP A 864 -9.78 32.51 27.36
CA ASP A 864 -8.45 32.57 27.96
C ASP A 864 -7.34 32.10 26.99
N ARG A 865 -6.20 32.78 27.03
CA ARG A 865 -4.98 32.51 26.26
C ARG A 865 -3.72 32.49 27.13
N GLU A 866 -3.85 32.78 28.43
CA GLU A 866 -2.74 32.82 29.37
C GLU A 866 -2.56 31.48 30.09
N THR A 867 -3.65 30.80 30.50
CA THR A 867 -3.59 29.47 31.13
C THR A 867 -2.88 28.44 30.25
N GLN A 868 -1.97 27.66 30.87
CA GLN A 868 -1.18 26.65 30.18
C GLN A 868 -1.85 25.26 30.29
N TYR A 869 -2.66 24.92 29.29
CA TYR A 869 -3.25 23.59 29.16
C TYR A 869 -2.25 22.56 28.61
N LEU A 870 -2.47 21.28 28.91
CA LEU A 870 -1.73 20.16 28.33
C LEU A 870 -2.14 19.92 26.87
N PRO A 871 -1.21 19.58 25.96
CA PRO A 871 -1.48 19.47 24.52
C PRO A 871 -2.53 18.40 24.16
N HIS A 872 -2.62 17.35 24.97
CA HIS A 872 -3.54 16.22 24.78
C HIS A 872 -4.94 16.44 25.41
N VAL A 873 -5.09 17.42 26.30
CA VAL A 873 -6.40 17.91 26.80
C VAL A 873 -7.09 18.76 25.74
N ILE A 874 -6.34 19.63 25.07
CA ILE A 874 -6.83 20.43 23.92
C ILE A 874 -7.44 19.54 22.82
N LEU A 875 -6.98 18.27 22.72
CA LEU A 875 -7.47 17.25 21.79
C LEU A 875 -8.68 16.41 22.31
N LEU A 876 -9.26 16.74 23.46
CA LEU A 876 -10.40 16.02 24.04
C LEU A 876 -11.76 16.61 23.65
N HIS A 877 -11.84 17.93 23.44
CA HIS A 877 -13.13 18.63 23.49
C HIS A 877 -14.07 18.38 22.27
N PRO A 878 -15.37 18.13 22.52
CA PRO A 878 -16.35 17.74 21.51
C PRO A 878 -17.04 18.97 20.85
N PRO A 879 -17.98 18.74 19.90
CA PRO A 879 -18.84 19.78 19.31
C PRO A 879 -19.52 20.72 20.33
N GLN A 880 -19.58 22.00 20.01
CA GLN A 880 -20.23 23.07 20.79
C GLN A 880 -21.46 23.62 20.05
N GLY A 881 -22.51 24.00 20.79
CA GLY A 881 -23.62 24.81 20.26
C GLY A 881 -25.02 24.44 20.82
N PRO A 882 -26.11 25.04 20.29
CA PRO A 882 -27.48 24.96 20.85
C PRO A 882 -28.21 23.62 20.66
N GLY A 883 -27.47 22.51 20.59
CA GLY A 883 -28.01 21.15 20.56
C GLY A 883 -28.56 20.66 19.21
N SER A 884 -29.07 19.43 19.25
CA SER A 884 -29.47 18.59 18.10
C SER A 884 -30.60 19.18 17.23
N SER A 885 -31.41 20.08 17.77
CA SER A 885 -32.45 20.82 17.05
C SER A 885 -31.89 21.81 16.02
N HIS A 886 -30.63 22.25 16.20
CA HIS A 886 -29.98 23.27 15.38
C HIS A 886 -28.66 22.75 14.77
N ALA A 887 -28.66 21.49 14.30
CA ALA A 887 -27.45 20.79 13.83
C ALA A 887 -26.51 21.59 12.91
N ARG A 888 -27.06 22.41 11.98
CA ARG A 888 -26.24 23.28 11.11
C ARG A 888 -25.48 24.38 11.88
N MET A 889 -26.10 24.94 12.92
CA MET A 889 -25.50 25.98 13.78
C MET A 889 -24.46 25.36 14.72
N MET A 890 -24.83 24.24 15.36
CA MET A 890 -23.93 23.44 16.20
C MET A 890 -22.64 23.06 15.45
N CYS A 891 -22.73 22.56 14.22
CA CYS A 891 -21.55 22.26 13.40
C CYS A 891 -20.65 23.48 13.12
N VAL A 892 -21.21 24.68 12.96
CA VAL A 892 -20.42 25.91 12.70
C VAL A 892 -19.75 26.42 13.97
N GLU A 893 -20.47 26.43 15.09
CA GLU A 893 -19.92 26.85 16.39
C GLU A 893 -18.85 25.88 16.89
N SER A 894 -19.04 24.58 16.67
CA SER A 894 -18.01 23.54 16.86
C SER A 894 -16.75 23.81 16.04
N ALA A 895 -16.90 24.21 14.78
CA ALA A 895 -15.76 24.52 13.93
C ALA A 895 -15.03 25.81 14.36
N HIS A 896 -15.74 26.78 14.94
CA HIS A 896 -15.12 27.93 15.62
C HIS A 896 -14.38 27.52 16.90
N ALA A 897 -14.98 26.68 17.75
CA ALA A 897 -14.33 26.17 18.96
C ALA A 897 -13.03 25.42 18.66
N ILE A 898 -13.06 24.53 17.65
CA ILE A 898 -11.85 23.84 17.14
C ILE A 898 -10.80 24.86 16.66
N ALA A 899 -11.20 25.90 15.92
CA ALA A 899 -10.28 26.92 15.44
C ALA A 899 -9.70 27.82 16.56
N LYS A 900 -10.41 27.99 17.68
CA LYS A 900 -9.86 28.59 18.92
C LYS A 900 -8.87 27.65 19.61
N LEU A 901 -9.21 26.37 19.79
CA LEU A 901 -8.33 25.34 20.39
C LEU A 901 -7.00 25.22 19.62
N LEU A 902 -7.02 25.27 18.29
CA LEU A 902 -5.82 25.28 17.44
C LEU A 902 -4.95 26.54 17.63
N GLN A 903 -5.53 27.69 18.02
CA GLN A 903 -4.77 28.89 18.37
C GLN A 903 -4.18 28.79 19.78
N ILE A 904 -4.95 28.30 20.76
CA ILE A 904 -4.49 28.09 22.14
C ILE A 904 -3.29 27.13 22.15
N TYR A 905 -3.34 26.06 21.36
CA TYR A 905 -2.21 25.13 21.19
C TYR A 905 -0.96 25.84 20.63
N GLU A 906 -1.09 26.61 19.54
CA GLU A 906 0.03 27.28 18.85
C GLU A 906 0.78 28.27 19.75
N ILE A 907 0.10 28.92 20.70
CA ILE A 907 0.70 29.89 21.63
C ILE A 907 1.78 29.24 22.53
N ARG A 908 1.65 27.94 22.81
CA ARG A 908 2.54 27.21 23.74
C ARG A 908 3.34 26.09 23.07
N TYR A 909 2.80 25.47 22.02
CA TYR A 909 3.35 24.24 21.41
C TYR A 909 3.31 24.31 19.88
N ALA A 910 4.39 23.88 19.21
CA ALA A 910 4.42 23.79 17.75
C ALA A 910 3.41 22.75 17.23
N LEU A 911 2.50 23.15 16.34
CA LEU A 911 1.40 22.31 15.85
C LEU A 911 1.91 21.02 15.18
N ARG A 912 3.12 21.01 14.60
CA ARG A 912 3.80 19.80 14.10
C ARG A 912 3.91 18.66 15.13
N ARG A 913 3.86 18.97 16.43
CA ARG A 913 3.92 18.00 17.54
C ARG A 913 2.55 17.51 17.99
N MET A 914 1.47 17.98 17.38
CA MET A 914 0.12 17.49 17.65
C MET A 914 -0.05 16.06 17.11
N ASN A 915 -0.67 15.20 17.92
CA ASN A 915 -1.09 13.86 17.52
C ASN A 915 -1.92 13.89 16.22
N ILE A 916 -1.78 12.85 15.40
CA ILE A 916 -2.47 12.63 14.12
C ILE A 916 -3.99 12.86 14.15
N GLN A 917 -4.67 12.68 15.30
CA GLN A 917 -6.08 13.08 15.54
C GLN A 917 -6.38 14.52 15.09
N GLY A 918 -5.44 15.45 15.35
CA GLY A 918 -5.56 16.88 15.02
C GLY A 918 -5.75 17.15 13.52
N VAL A 919 -5.22 16.28 12.65
CA VAL A 919 -5.41 16.38 11.19
C VAL A 919 -6.87 16.15 10.81
N GLY A 920 -7.53 15.17 11.44
CA GLY A 920 -8.96 14.91 11.24
C GLY A 920 -9.81 16.06 11.75
N ILE A 921 -9.56 16.50 12.98
CA ILE A 921 -10.25 17.62 13.64
C ILE A 921 -10.17 18.91 12.80
N ALA A 922 -8.97 19.34 12.41
CA ALA A 922 -8.78 20.55 11.62
C ALA A 922 -9.37 20.43 10.19
N CYS A 923 -9.36 19.23 9.60
CA CYS A 923 -10.00 18.99 8.30
C CYS A 923 -11.52 19.13 8.38
N SER A 924 -12.17 18.56 9.41
CA SER A 924 -13.61 18.67 9.63
C SER A 924 -14.03 20.11 9.93
N ALA A 925 -13.31 20.83 10.78
CA ALA A 925 -13.58 22.25 11.03
C ALA A 925 -13.42 23.10 9.77
N ALA A 926 -12.35 22.92 9.00
CA ALA A 926 -12.16 23.63 7.73
C ALA A 926 -13.29 23.34 6.71
N LEU A 927 -13.75 22.08 6.61
CA LEU A 927 -14.86 21.68 5.75
C LEU A 927 -16.16 22.42 6.11
N LEU A 928 -16.50 22.48 7.40
CA LEU A 928 -17.70 23.13 7.91
C LEU A 928 -17.65 24.67 7.74
N LEU A 929 -16.48 25.29 7.94
CA LEU A 929 -16.29 26.72 7.71
C LEU A 929 -16.33 27.09 6.21
N ILE A 930 -15.81 26.22 5.33
CA ILE A 930 -15.96 26.36 3.87
C ILE A 930 -17.44 26.28 3.48
N PHE A 931 -18.20 25.34 4.05
CA PHE A 931 -19.64 25.21 3.81
C PHE A 931 -20.41 26.48 4.23
N ALA A 932 -20.20 26.95 5.46
CA ALA A 932 -20.86 28.15 5.98
C ALA A 932 -20.54 29.41 5.14
N ASN A 933 -19.29 29.55 4.72
CA ASN A 933 -18.83 30.67 3.89
C ASN A 933 -19.47 30.63 2.48
N VAL A 934 -19.46 29.48 1.78
CA VAL A 934 -20.05 29.38 0.43
C VAL A 934 -21.57 29.52 0.44
N THR A 935 -22.25 29.00 1.48
CA THR A 935 -23.71 29.13 1.62
C THR A 935 -24.17 30.53 2.08
N ASN A 936 -23.24 31.43 2.44
CA ASN A 936 -23.55 32.70 3.11
C ASN A 936 -24.44 32.50 4.36
N PHE A 937 -24.15 31.49 5.20
CA PHE A 937 -25.00 31.18 6.37
C PHE A 937 -25.02 32.35 7.36
N LYS A 938 -26.18 33.02 7.49
CA LYS A 938 -26.24 34.46 7.80
C LYS A 938 -26.71 34.83 9.21
N GLN A 939 -26.69 33.88 10.14
CA GLN A 939 -27.15 34.07 11.53
C GLN A 939 -26.03 34.15 12.57
N CYS A 940 -24.83 33.63 12.28
CA CYS A 940 -23.65 33.92 13.11
C CYS A 940 -23.16 35.35 12.82
N THR A 941 -22.61 36.04 13.82
CA THR A 941 -22.16 37.43 13.71
C THR A 941 -21.03 37.62 12.69
N ASN A 942 -20.99 38.80 12.06
CA ASN A 942 -20.35 39.05 10.76
C ASN A 942 -18.80 39.19 10.79
N THR A 943 -18.12 38.53 11.75
CA THR A 943 -16.67 38.56 11.97
C THR A 943 -16.24 37.27 12.67
N ASP A 944 -15.75 36.29 11.90
CA ASP A 944 -14.52 35.51 12.20
C ASP A 944 -14.28 34.32 11.25
N VAL A 945 -15.28 33.86 10.50
CA VAL A 945 -15.21 32.62 9.67
C VAL A 945 -13.93 32.54 8.81
N GLY A 946 -13.49 33.66 8.23
CA GLY A 946 -12.26 33.73 7.43
C GLY A 946 -10.95 33.61 8.24
N LEU A 947 -10.93 34.10 9.49
CA LEU A 947 -9.79 33.99 10.40
C LEU A 947 -9.71 32.58 11.00
N HIS A 948 -10.84 32.01 11.43
CA HIS A 948 -10.93 30.61 11.86
C HIS A 948 -10.55 29.63 10.74
N LEU A 949 -11.03 29.85 9.50
CA LEU A 949 -10.63 29.02 8.35
C LEU A 949 -9.14 29.17 8.02
N SER A 950 -8.56 30.37 8.16
CA SER A 950 -7.12 30.60 8.01
C SER A 950 -6.31 29.83 9.06
N ALA A 951 -6.74 29.85 10.33
CA ALA A 951 -6.11 29.09 11.41
C ALA A 951 -6.10 27.58 11.13
N CYS A 952 -7.24 27.00 10.69
CA CYS A 952 -7.32 25.59 10.30
C CYS A 952 -6.39 25.26 9.10
N PHE A 953 -6.33 26.13 8.08
CA PHE A 953 -5.44 25.91 6.93
C PHE A 953 -3.95 26.04 7.28
N ARG A 954 -3.58 26.95 8.18
CA ARG A 954 -2.21 27.10 8.71
C ARG A 954 -1.81 25.88 9.53
N ALA A 955 -2.68 25.40 10.43
CA ALA A 955 -2.46 24.18 11.19
C ALA A 955 -2.26 22.97 10.27
N LEU A 956 -3.11 22.78 9.25
CA LEU A 956 -2.97 21.71 8.26
C LEU A 956 -1.66 21.78 7.46
N ASP A 957 -1.08 22.97 7.24
CA ASP A 957 0.23 23.09 6.59
C ASP A 957 1.38 22.74 7.55
N GLU A 958 1.32 23.17 8.81
CA GLU A 958 2.36 22.84 9.80
C GLU A 958 2.35 21.35 10.19
N PHE A 959 1.17 20.78 10.45
CA PHE A 959 0.95 19.33 10.58
C PHE A 959 1.53 18.58 9.38
N GLY A 960 1.47 19.19 8.18
CA GLY A 960 2.01 18.62 6.95
C GLY A 960 3.49 18.26 7.02
N ASN A 961 4.28 18.83 7.93
CA ASN A 961 5.69 18.48 8.09
C ASN A 961 5.91 17.09 8.71
N THR A 962 5.05 16.68 9.63
CA THR A 962 5.06 15.38 10.33
C THR A 962 4.09 14.39 9.67
N TRP A 963 2.84 14.81 9.41
CA TRP A 963 1.78 13.98 8.87
C TRP A 963 1.56 14.23 7.37
N GLU A 964 1.92 13.26 6.53
CA GLU A 964 1.62 13.31 5.09
C GLU A 964 0.11 13.41 4.81
N SER A 965 -0.73 12.76 5.64
CA SER A 965 -2.20 12.83 5.57
C SER A 965 -2.74 14.26 5.59
N SER A 966 -2.08 15.18 6.31
CA SER A 966 -2.49 16.58 6.39
C SER A 966 -2.30 17.32 5.07
N LYS A 967 -1.21 17.03 4.33
CA LYS A 967 -1.01 17.55 2.97
C LYS A 967 -2.16 17.13 2.04
N ARG A 968 -2.60 15.87 2.14
CA ARG A 968 -3.77 15.33 1.39
C ARG A 968 -5.07 16.05 1.77
N ALA A 969 -5.34 16.21 3.07
CA ALA A 969 -6.53 16.90 3.57
C ALA A 969 -6.58 18.36 3.07
N LYS A 970 -5.46 19.08 3.18
CA LYS A 970 -5.33 20.47 2.71
C LYS A 970 -5.59 20.61 1.22
N ASP A 971 -4.98 19.76 0.39
CA ASP A 971 -5.16 19.78 -1.07
C ASP A 971 -6.62 19.45 -1.47
N PHE A 972 -7.27 18.50 -0.77
CA PHE A 972 -8.69 18.18 -0.94
C PHE A 972 -9.59 19.39 -0.63
N LEU A 973 -9.41 20.04 0.52
CA LEU A 973 -10.22 21.20 0.94
C LEU A 973 -10.10 22.38 -0.05
N VAL A 974 -8.89 22.67 -0.53
CA VAL A 974 -8.64 23.73 -1.53
C VAL A 974 -9.32 23.40 -2.88
N LEU A 975 -9.38 22.13 -3.28
CA LEU A 975 -10.12 21.70 -4.47
C LEU A 975 -11.63 21.79 -4.27
N LEU A 976 -12.13 21.34 -3.12
CA LEU A 976 -13.56 21.34 -2.78
C LEU A 976 -14.13 22.77 -2.72
N GLN A 977 -13.46 23.67 -2.00
CA GLN A 977 -13.85 25.10 -1.94
C GLN A 977 -14.00 25.70 -3.34
N ARG A 978 -13.03 25.47 -4.23
CA ARG A 978 -13.07 25.98 -5.60
C ARG A 978 -14.25 25.41 -6.40
N GLN A 979 -14.57 24.13 -6.23
CA GLN A 979 -15.74 23.52 -6.90
C GLN A 979 -17.05 24.10 -6.38
N TRP A 980 -17.20 24.27 -5.06
CA TRP A 980 -18.40 24.82 -4.45
C TRP A 980 -18.60 26.31 -4.78
N GLU A 981 -17.53 27.12 -4.76
CA GLU A 981 -17.58 28.52 -5.22
C GLU A 981 -18.01 28.64 -6.69
N LEU A 982 -17.54 27.75 -7.58
CA LEU A 982 -17.94 27.74 -8.98
C LEU A 982 -19.41 27.37 -9.15
N ARG A 983 -19.90 26.33 -8.44
CA ARG A 983 -21.32 25.96 -8.43
C ARG A 983 -22.20 27.11 -7.93
N GLY A 984 -21.82 27.76 -6.82
CA GLY A 984 -22.54 28.92 -6.27
C GLY A 984 -22.60 30.12 -7.24
N ARG A 985 -21.54 30.37 -8.01
CA ARG A 985 -21.52 31.41 -9.06
C ARG A 985 -22.44 31.03 -10.24
N SER A 986 -22.44 29.77 -10.69
CA SER A 986 -23.36 29.30 -11.75
C SER A 986 -24.83 29.34 -11.32
N ALA A 987 -25.14 29.01 -10.06
CA ALA A 987 -26.50 29.11 -9.53
C ALA A 987 -27.00 30.58 -9.52
N ARG A 988 -26.17 31.51 -9.05
CA ARG A 988 -26.49 32.95 -9.06
C ARG A 988 -26.66 33.49 -10.49
N GLY A 989 -25.81 33.08 -11.43
CA GLY A 989 -25.88 33.50 -12.83
C GLY A 989 -27.10 32.99 -13.62
N ARG A 990 -27.81 31.94 -13.16
CA ARG A 990 -29.04 31.45 -13.79
C ARG A 990 -30.30 32.21 -13.38
N ARG A 991 -30.28 33.03 -12.31
CA ARG A 991 -31.41 33.88 -11.89
C ARG A 991 -31.35 35.30 -12.46
N SER A 992 -30.45 35.61 -13.40
CA SER A 992 -30.22 36.95 -13.96
C SER A 992 -30.38 37.02 -15.48
N SER A 993 -31.58 36.77 -15.98
CA SER A 993 -32.00 37.10 -17.36
C SER A 993 -33.51 37.45 -17.34
N PRO A 994 -33.93 38.62 -17.83
CA PRO A 994 -35.33 39.05 -17.78
C PRO A 994 -36.21 38.28 -18.77
N SER A 995 -37.51 38.26 -18.50
CA SER A 995 -38.56 37.66 -19.34
C SER A 995 -38.76 38.39 -20.67
N ASP A 996 -39.43 37.73 -21.61
CA ASP A 996 -39.69 38.19 -22.97
C ASP A 996 -40.26 39.61 -23.09
N SER A 997 -39.70 40.36 -24.04
CA SER A 997 -40.50 41.22 -24.92
C SER A 997 -39.97 41.04 -26.35
N GLN A 998 -40.80 40.48 -27.23
CA GLN A 998 -40.48 40.28 -28.64
C GLN A 998 -40.35 41.63 -29.35
N ASP A 999 -39.36 41.76 -30.25
CA ASP A 999 -39.65 42.37 -31.55
C ASP A 999 -38.69 41.88 -32.66
N TYR A 1000 -39.01 42.22 -33.90
CA TYR A 1000 -38.69 41.45 -35.09
C TYR A 1000 -37.64 42.13 -36.02
N GLN A 1001 -37.19 41.38 -37.04
CA GLN A 1001 -36.46 41.83 -38.24
C GLN A 1001 -34.95 42.21 -38.16
N LEU A 1002 -34.13 41.22 -38.56
CA LEU A 1002 -33.34 41.22 -39.80
C LEU A 1002 -32.42 42.43 -40.15
N SER A 1003 -31.11 42.12 -40.35
CA SER A 1003 -30.41 42.21 -41.66
C SER A 1003 -29.03 42.95 -41.70
N ARG A 1004 -27.99 42.16 -42.03
CA ARG A 1004 -26.83 42.47 -42.90
C ARG A 1004 -25.69 43.45 -42.49
N LYS A 1005 -24.47 42.91 -42.68
CA LYS A 1005 -23.19 43.54 -43.15
C LYS A 1005 -22.42 44.39 -42.10
N ARG A 1006 -21.14 44.09 -41.83
CA ARG A 1006 -19.88 44.55 -42.50
C ARG A 1006 -19.69 46.09 -42.42
N THR A 1007 -18.54 46.66 -42.04
CA THR A 1007 -17.16 46.11 -41.93
C THR A 1007 -16.19 46.93 -41.05
N ARG A 1008 -15.31 46.24 -40.32
CA ARG A 1008 -13.86 46.50 -40.05
C ARG A 1008 -13.24 47.88 -40.43
N SER A 1009 -12.81 48.63 -39.40
CA SER A 1009 -11.63 49.53 -39.34
C SER A 1009 -11.51 50.14 -37.92
N SER A 1010 -10.43 50.80 -37.46
CA SER A 1010 -8.97 50.51 -37.47
C SER A 1010 -8.22 51.65 -36.78
N ILE A 1011 -7.15 51.37 -35.99
CA ILE A 1011 -6.02 52.32 -35.69
C ILE A 1011 -6.44 53.55 -34.83
N ASP A 1012 -5.68 54.09 -33.87
CA ASP A 1012 -4.25 54.42 -33.85
C ASP A 1012 -3.58 54.37 -32.45
N GLU A 1013 -2.27 54.61 -32.39
CA GLU A 1013 -1.43 54.67 -31.18
C GLU A 1013 -1.22 56.11 -30.65
N SER A 1014 -0.74 56.23 -29.39
CA SER A 1014 0.63 56.74 -29.08
C SER A 1014 0.78 57.58 -27.80
N ARG A 1015 2.04 57.68 -27.34
CA ARG A 1015 2.65 58.58 -26.33
C ARG A 1015 2.35 58.34 -24.82
N ALA A 1016 3.26 58.68 -23.88
CA ALA A 1016 4.75 58.66 -23.84
C ALA A 1016 5.28 59.16 -22.48
N ARG A 1017 6.37 58.54 -21.96
CA ARG A 1017 7.23 58.98 -20.81
C ARG A 1017 6.54 58.97 -19.42
N GLY A 1018 7.24 58.88 -18.29
CA GLY A 1018 8.67 58.60 -18.01
C GLY A 1018 9.05 58.98 -16.56
N HIS A 1019 10.16 58.43 -16.02
CA HIS A 1019 10.69 58.61 -14.64
C HIS A 1019 9.82 58.07 -13.48
N GLU A 1020 10.33 57.79 -12.26
CA GLU A 1020 11.59 57.11 -11.87
C GLU A 1020 11.46 56.58 -10.41
N LEU A 1021 12.51 55.90 -9.92
CA LEU A 1021 12.68 55.23 -8.62
C LEU A 1021 12.12 55.94 -7.37
N GLN A 1022 11.38 55.22 -6.50
CA GLN A 1022 11.74 55.06 -5.07
C GLN A 1022 11.00 53.92 -4.34
N GLU A 1023 11.43 53.64 -3.11
CA GLU A 1023 11.03 52.51 -2.24
C GLU A 1023 9.70 52.76 -1.52
N MET A 1024 8.94 51.71 -1.18
CA MET A 1024 7.90 51.77 -0.15
C MET A 1024 7.75 50.47 0.66
N SER A 1025 7.60 50.67 1.97
CA SER A 1025 7.19 49.70 3.00
C SER A 1025 5.77 49.13 2.77
N PRO A 1026 5.36 48.04 3.46
CA PRO A 1026 3.94 47.67 3.59
C PRO A 1026 3.11 48.85 4.15
N PRO A 1027 1.84 49.03 3.72
CA PRO A 1027 0.78 48.08 4.08
C PRO A 1027 -0.23 47.80 2.94
N TRP A 1028 -1.22 46.94 3.24
CA TRP A 1028 -2.54 46.99 2.57
C TRP A 1028 -3.66 47.03 3.62
N PRO A 1029 -4.72 47.84 3.44
CA PRO A 1029 -5.58 48.27 4.55
C PRO A 1029 -6.99 47.66 4.54
N VAL A 1030 -7.68 47.77 5.66
CA VAL A 1030 -9.13 47.55 5.74
C VAL A 1030 -9.87 48.78 5.19
N GLN A 1031 -10.66 48.61 4.13
CA GLN A 1031 -11.71 49.56 3.72
C GLN A 1031 -12.95 48.79 3.27
N GLY A 1032 -14.13 49.26 3.70
CA GLY A 1032 -15.42 48.62 3.44
C GLY A 1032 -16.12 49.12 2.18
N PHE A 1033 -17.19 48.42 1.79
CA PHE A 1033 -18.12 48.80 0.71
C PHE A 1033 -19.50 49.17 1.28
N PRO A 1034 -20.31 49.98 0.55
CA PRO A 1034 -21.46 50.68 1.12
C PRO A 1034 -22.71 49.80 1.32
N ALA A 1035 -23.66 50.32 2.09
CA ALA A 1035 -24.90 49.64 2.48
C ALA A 1035 -26.08 49.87 1.51
N ALA A 1036 -27.19 49.19 1.80
CA ALA A 1036 -28.53 49.23 1.18
C ALA A 1036 -28.74 48.37 -0.10
N PRO A 1037 -29.99 47.94 -0.38
CA PRO A 1037 -31.22 48.11 0.40
C PRO A 1037 -31.64 46.85 1.21
N THR A 1038 -32.58 47.04 2.13
CA THR A 1038 -33.19 45.99 2.96
C THR A 1038 -34.40 45.35 2.30
N GLY A 1039 -34.47 44.02 2.30
CA GLY A 1039 -35.69 43.27 1.99
C GLY A 1039 -35.47 41.76 2.20
N PRO A 1040 -36.40 41.04 2.86
CA PRO A 1040 -36.32 39.59 2.93
C PRO A 1040 -36.74 39.01 1.57
N VAL A 1041 -35.81 38.33 0.89
CA VAL A 1041 -36.13 37.49 -0.25
C VAL A 1041 -35.86 36.06 0.20
N ASP A 1042 -36.93 35.33 0.45
CA ASP A 1042 -36.86 33.92 0.81
C ASP A 1042 -36.29 33.15 -0.40
N MET A 1043 -35.08 32.62 -0.24
CA MET A 1043 -34.36 31.95 -1.32
C MET A 1043 -34.43 30.45 -1.12
N ASP A 1044 -35.63 29.91 -1.34
CA ASP A 1044 -35.74 28.50 -1.62
C ASP A 1044 -34.90 28.18 -2.89
N ILE A 1045 -33.96 27.27 -2.70
CA ILE A 1045 -33.02 26.77 -3.69
C ILE A 1045 -32.95 25.28 -3.39
N GLY A 1046 -33.79 24.48 -4.06
CA GLY A 1046 -33.76 23.03 -3.95
C GLY A 1046 -32.33 22.52 -4.15
N THR A 1047 -31.78 21.91 -3.10
CA THR A 1047 -30.35 21.57 -3.02
C THR A 1047 -30.10 20.12 -3.41
N ASP A 1048 -29.32 19.94 -4.48
CA ASP A 1048 -28.76 18.67 -4.95
C ASP A 1048 -27.64 18.13 -4.00
N LEU A 1049 -27.94 18.12 -2.69
CA LEU A 1049 -27.10 17.72 -1.55
C LEU A 1049 -27.91 16.99 -0.46
N ASP A 1050 -29.21 16.82 -0.65
CA ASP A 1050 -30.12 16.19 0.32
C ASP A 1050 -29.71 14.75 0.68
N TRP A 1051 -28.94 14.05 -0.16
CA TRP A 1051 -28.36 12.73 0.14
C TRP A 1051 -27.49 12.66 1.41
N ILE A 1052 -27.12 13.81 2.01
CA ILE A 1052 -26.40 13.90 3.29
C ILE A 1052 -27.36 13.92 4.50
N PHE A 1053 -28.64 14.29 4.34
CA PHE A 1053 -29.59 14.48 5.46
C PHE A 1053 -31.04 13.98 5.26
N THR A 1054 -31.47 13.70 4.03
CA THR A 1054 -32.77 13.10 3.70
C THR A 1054 -32.61 12.09 2.58
N GLY A 1055 -32.83 10.81 2.88
CA GLY A 1055 -32.78 9.74 1.89
C GLY A 1055 -34.10 9.60 1.15
N ASP A 1056 -34.09 9.80 -0.17
CA ASP A 1056 -35.11 9.23 -1.05
C ASP A 1056 -34.54 8.88 -2.44
N THR A 1057 -35.29 8.11 -3.22
CA THR A 1057 -34.75 7.24 -4.28
C THR A 1057 -34.87 7.77 -5.71
N TYR A 1058 -33.88 7.43 -6.55
CA TYR A 1058 -34.06 7.24 -8.00
C TYR A 1058 -33.33 5.96 -8.46
N PRO A 1059 -33.89 5.20 -9.42
CA PRO A 1059 -33.27 3.98 -9.94
C PRO A 1059 -32.14 4.29 -10.94
N LEU A 1060 -31.16 3.39 -11.02
CA LEU A 1060 -30.14 3.38 -12.07
C LEU A 1060 -30.50 2.35 -13.16
N PRO A 1061 -30.15 2.62 -14.44
CA PRO A 1061 -30.05 1.60 -15.48
C PRO A 1061 -28.77 0.75 -15.34
#